data_AF-A0AB38N165-F1
#
_entry.id   AF-A0AB38N165-F1
#
_cell.length_a   1.000
_cell.length_b   1.000
_cell.length_c   1.000
_cell.angle_alpha   90.00
_cell.angle_beta   90.00
_cell.angle_gamma   90.00
#
_symmetry.space_group_name_H-M   'P 1'
#
loop_
_entity.id
_entity.type
_entity.pdbx_description
1 polymer ?
#
loop_
_entity_poly.entity_id
_entity_poly.type
_entity_poly.pdbx_seq_one_letter_code
_entity_poly.pdbx_strand_id
1 'polypeptide(L)'
;MQLKSEQAISSICLTTKSRKEITINTSPEETNRFGTHFLERINTPKGLGTVIGVHSNVLWIWLDCDSGPTYWDNVTGALFNYPEFSKSNDTNYPEELKKFIPATLNLLTVLTHIDHYSSTALNHTLRVALSQSPAHMTEQLRSFFKEFDKLSASDMELLAEEEGLDEKEKTDSGSVTKYLSTATLDALSVEFNAIQHRVQTQLHLLNQQMKHLNKEKTPQLFSLFTTNQSLLEQSCQEMEETAKKIQSISARAAHSKERNRFLHFDRLLSALIDVFFDYPTDQPSYDSMKYQDGAAQLTLFLYNHGHYFFEGRQNESNNSKPELTESLSALDVTFLFLLLSGLSLSTSQSGLIYLHLLKQIKIPVDTFDILPNAFSLADFSRQHPQQFIELYQRFFLSEGAFKQKMEELLKKSHPILLTEAGKWALYYGLAKQRVVNADSPPGHILEIKYYLGLGIDYFEQAMRSSHSLAAQEIDALLSAHKEIPCSAALAKQLAWYFSNTTQLQKARFYLKLAVYQNENPRNKNKNPSVFEQTVNELTLIQIKLDILEKTGKEQGQAINTLIHLARQNNQPAGKTVLDELSTRVPAVAFAAMIEWEQHNFSKLSPDLFEMAKKENPVIAAWYLNRYRVVTKQEKSDLNVVLQAVAANVEPAIIECNQLLVSTPTFALQNKEAILPFLAKADFWQHLYPTNLISLILNYQAADALSPHDLDKLMDSMTHASLTDPKKHFEFLAIILKDLRCLLDTARFIAFLYALKRLNISIKTDAELPTAIATYLTQQALHSLNDQVLLHSFMDGFLVEYPEFGHDLRQDSKAWAIIQQSKQLTFLINRTTCDSESKKENTEDASYSILASLSVFSHSTGPGNPTLSPMEMQGTTPRPNS
;
A
#
# COMPACT_ATOMS: atom_id res chain seq x y z
N MET A 1 -1.69 3.29 -22.09
CA MET A 1 -3.03 3.90 -22.21
C MET A 1 -2.85 5.17 -23.03
N GLN A 2 -3.54 5.29 -24.17
CA GLN A 2 -3.31 6.36 -25.14
C GLN A 2 -3.80 7.71 -24.61
N LEU A 3 -2.85 8.56 -24.19
CA LEU A 3 -3.04 10.01 -24.06
C LEU A 3 -3.38 10.56 -25.45
N LYS A 4 -4.64 10.96 -25.67
CA LYS A 4 -5.04 11.66 -26.90
C LYS A 4 -5.40 13.10 -26.58
N SER A 5 -4.61 13.96 -27.22
CA SER A 5 -4.76 15.41 -27.43
C SER A 5 -4.81 16.28 -26.18
N GLU A 6 -3.68 16.33 -25.50
CA GLU A 6 -3.18 17.53 -24.81
C GLU A 6 -3.09 18.69 -25.82
N GLN A 7 -2.97 19.93 -25.33
CA GLN A 7 -2.58 21.08 -26.14
C GLN A 7 -1.19 20.81 -26.76
N ALA A 8 -1.14 20.06 -27.85
CA ALA A 8 0.09 19.77 -28.55
C ALA A 8 0.47 21.05 -29.29
N ILE A 9 1.33 21.86 -28.66
CA ILE A 9 2.26 22.67 -29.43
C ILE A 9 2.95 21.64 -30.35
N SER A 10 2.58 21.61 -31.63
CA SER A 10 3.04 20.58 -32.57
C SER A 10 4.48 20.84 -33.02
N SER A 11 4.95 22.08 -32.85
CA SER A 11 6.34 22.44 -33.03
C SER A 11 6.73 23.68 -32.24
N ILE A 12 7.97 23.72 -31.78
CA ILE A 12 8.57 24.87 -31.09
C ILE A 12 9.79 25.37 -31.84
N CYS A 13 9.93 26.70 -31.94
CA CYS A 13 11.15 27.32 -32.45
C CYS A 13 12.08 27.60 -31.28
N LEU A 14 13.29 27.03 -31.31
CA LEU A 14 14.31 27.22 -30.27
C LEU A 14 15.66 27.55 -30.89
N THR A 15 16.45 28.34 -30.17
CA THR A 15 17.84 28.62 -30.53
C THR A 15 18.73 27.51 -29.98
N THR A 16 19.35 26.74 -30.87
CA THR A 16 20.30 25.67 -30.51
C THR A 16 21.51 26.19 -29.75
N LYS A 17 22.27 25.30 -29.10
CA LYS A 17 23.60 25.61 -28.54
C LYS A 17 24.53 26.31 -29.53
N SER A 18 24.37 26.06 -30.84
CA SER A 18 25.14 26.70 -31.91
C SER A 18 24.60 28.08 -32.35
N ARG A 19 23.64 28.65 -31.63
CA ARG A 19 22.94 29.92 -31.93
C ARG A 19 22.19 29.93 -33.27
N LYS A 20 21.75 28.76 -33.72
CA LYS A 20 20.87 28.61 -34.88
C LYS A 20 19.45 28.37 -34.41
N GLU A 21 18.49 29.08 -34.98
CA GLU A 21 17.07 28.78 -34.79
C GLU A 21 16.69 27.51 -35.55
N ILE A 22 16.01 26.60 -34.85
CA ILE A 22 15.46 25.38 -35.43
C ILE A 22 14.02 25.21 -34.95
N THR A 23 13.19 24.60 -35.80
CA THR A 23 11.82 24.23 -35.47
C THR A 23 11.78 22.76 -35.09
N ILE A 24 11.56 22.44 -33.82
CA ILE A 24 11.54 21.07 -33.30
C ILE A 24 10.10 20.58 -33.22
N ASN A 25 9.82 19.37 -33.73
CA ASN A 25 8.52 18.73 -33.60
C ASN A 25 8.38 18.11 -32.20
N THR A 26 7.36 18.56 -31.48
CA THR A 26 7.04 18.18 -30.09
C THR A 26 5.83 17.25 -30.01
N SER A 27 5.30 16.79 -31.14
CA SER A 27 4.09 15.99 -31.15
C SER A 27 4.31 14.62 -30.47
N PRO A 28 3.30 14.12 -29.72
CA PRO A 28 3.40 12.83 -29.06
C PRO A 28 3.71 11.69 -30.03
N GLU A 29 3.26 11.77 -31.28
CA GLU A 29 3.53 10.75 -32.30
C GLU A 29 5.02 10.60 -32.59
N GLU A 30 5.75 11.73 -32.68
CA GLU A 30 7.19 11.71 -32.98
C GLU A 30 8.02 11.36 -31.74
N THR A 31 7.71 11.91 -30.56
CA THR A 31 8.49 11.62 -29.34
C THR A 31 8.31 10.18 -28.86
N ASN A 32 7.12 9.59 -29.03
CA ASN A 32 6.86 8.19 -28.68
C ASN A 32 7.67 7.19 -29.49
N ARG A 33 8.13 7.54 -30.71
CA ARG A 33 9.05 6.69 -31.50
C ARG A 33 10.37 6.43 -30.76
N PHE A 34 10.75 7.37 -29.88
CA PHE A 34 11.90 7.28 -29.00
C PHE A 34 11.54 6.89 -27.56
N GLY A 35 10.31 6.41 -27.31
CA GLY A 35 9.87 5.92 -25.99
C GLY A 35 9.87 7.00 -24.89
N THR A 36 9.72 8.27 -25.28
CA THR A 36 9.78 9.44 -24.40
C THR A 36 8.73 10.48 -24.79
N HIS A 37 8.57 11.53 -23.99
CA HIS A 37 7.64 12.63 -24.23
C HIS A 37 8.31 13.99 -24.10
N PHE A 38 7.69 15.02 -24.67
CA PHE A 38 8.15 16.40 -24.56
C PHE A 38 8.24 16.83 -23.08
N LEU A 39 9.34 17.50 -22.72
CA LEU A 39 9.71 17.94 -21.36
C LEU A 39 9.99 16.82 -20.34
N GLU A 40 10.15 15.58 -20.80
CA GLU A 40 10.60 14.49 -19.94
C GLU A 40 12.02 14.76 -19.42
N ARG A 41 12.19 14.64 -18.09
CA ARG A 41 13.47 14.84 -17.42
C ARG A 41 14.26 13.54 -17.39
N ILE A 42 15.51 13.62 -17.82
CA ILE A 42 16.37 12.45 -18.04
C ILE A 42 17.77 12.70 -17.52
N ASN A 43 18.36 11.68 -16.91
CA ASN A 43 19.80 11.64 -16.69
C ASN A 43 20.46 11.14 -17.98
N THR A 44 21.40 11.91 -18.50
CA THR A 44 22.18 11.56 -19.70
C THR A 44 23.64 11.31 -19.30
N PRO A 45 24.48 10.73 -20.18
CA PRO A 45 25.92 10.56 -19.91
C PRO A 45 26.67 11.88 -19.64
N LYS A 46 26.11 13.01 -20.10
CA LYS A 46 26.70 14.35 -19.98
C LYS A 46 26.07 15.19 -18.87
N GLY A 47 25.22 14.58 -18.04
CA GLY A 47 24.50 15.23 -16.96
C GLY A 47 22.99 15.28 -17.19
N LEU A 48 22.31 16.06 -16.35
CA LEU A 48 20.87 16.20 -16.34
C LEU A 48 20.38 16.96 -17.59
N GLY A 49 19.30 16.46 -18.20
CA GLY A 49 18.74 17.05 -19.41
C GLY A 49 17.22 16.90 -19.51
N THR A 50 16.67 17.63 -20.48
CA THR A 50 15.23 17.68 -20.77
C THR A 50 14.98 17.32 -22.23
N VAL A 51 14.07 16.39 -22.50
CA VAL A 51 13.67 16.03 -23.86
C VAL A 51 12.87 17.16 -24.50
N ILE A 52 13.30 17.62 -25.66
CA ILE A 52 12.70 18.77 -26.36
C ILE A 52 11.86 18.33 -27.56
N GLY A 53 12.21 17.24 -28.23
CA GLY A 53 11.42 16.72 -29.35
C GLY A 53 12.30 16.19 -30.49
N VAL A 54 11.75 16.11 -31.69
CA VAL A 54 12.40 15.52 -32.86
C VAL A 54 12.53 16.55 -33.97
N HIS A 55 13.75 16.69 -34.52
CA HIS A 55 13.99 17.49 -35.73
C HIS A 55 14.97 16.75 -36.63
N SER A 56 14.64 16.68 -37.93
CA SER A 56 15.37 15.89 -38.93
C SER A 56 15.54 14.41 -38.53
N ASN A 57 14.51 13.81 -37.91
CA ASN A 57 14.48 12.40 -37.48
C ASN A 57 15.54 12.02 -36.42
N VAL A 58 16.06 13.02 -35.68
CA VAL A 58 16.98 12.85 -34.55
C VAL A 58 16.34 13.44 -33.29
N LEU A 59 16.58 12.83 -32.13
CA LEU A 59 16.10 13.31 -30.84
C LEU A 59 16.92 14.52 -30.38
N TRP A 60 16.24 15.58 -29.96
CA TRP A 60 16.83 16.78 -29.40
C TRP A 60 16.58 16.85 -27.90
N ILE A 61 17.66 17.06 -27.14
CA ILE A 61 17.66 17.18 -25.68
C ILE A 61 18.36 18.49 -25.32
N TRP A 62 17.93 19.11 -24.24
CA TRP A 62 18.59 20.28 -23.65
C TRP A 62 19.28 19.84 -22.35
N LEU A 63 20.61 19.93 -22.30
CA LEU A 63 21.37 19.71 -21.06
C LEU A 63 21.37 20.98 -20.22
N ASP A 64 21.15 20.88 -18.91
CA ASP A 64 20.99 22.07 -18.06
C ASP A 64 22.22 23.00 -18.05
N CYS A 65 23.41 22.46 -18.36
CA CYS A 65 24.66 23.21 -18.50
C CYS A 65 24.83 23.92 -19.86
N ASP A 66 23.95 23.68 -20.83
CA ASP A 66 24.04 24.20 -22.19
C ASP A 66 23.09 25.38 -22.42
N SER A 67 23.50 26.29 -23.32
CA SER A 67 22.75 27.49 -23.69
C SER A 67 21.62 27.25 -24.69
N GLY A 68 21.28 26.00 -24.99
CA GLY A 68 20.30 25.63 -26.01
C GLY A 68 20.27 24.12 -26.27
N PRO A 69 19.23 23.59 -26.95
CA PRO A 69 19.11 22.17 -27.23
C PRO A 69 20.19 21.70 -28.21
N THR A 70 20.53 20.41 -28.11
CA THR A 70 21.46 19.69 -28.99
C THR A 70 20.87 18.36 -29.44
N TYR A 71 21.38 17.81 -30.54
CA TYR A 71 20.88 16.55 -31.12
C TYR A 71 21.71 15.36 -30.62
N TRP A 72 21.07 14.21 -30.44
CA TRP A 72 21.71 12.93 -30.12
C TRP A 72 21.52 11.95 -31.28
N ASP A 73 22.55 11.82 -32.09
CA ASP A 73 22.62 10.96 -33.27
C ASP A 73 22.67 9.45 -32.94
N ASN A 74 23.19 9.09 -31.78
CA ASN A 74 23.33 7.68 -31.36
C ASN A 74 22.02 7.01 -30.89
N VAL A 75 20.94 7.77 -30.71
CA VAL A 75 19.64 7.25 -30.27
C VAL A 75 18.77 6.97 -31.49
N THR A 76 18.64 5.69 -31.85
CA THR A 76 17.87 5.24 -33.04
C THR A 76 16.58 4.51 -32.69
N GLY A 77 16.31 4.30 -31.39
CA GLY A 77 15.12 3.61 -30.87
C GLY A 77 14.69 4.19 -29.52
N ALA A 78 14.00 3.41 -28.68
CA ALA A 78 13.56 3.90 -27.38
C ALA A 78 14.74 4.34 -26.49
N LEU A 79 14.71 5.58 -26.01
CA LEU A 79 15.78 6.25 -25.29
C LEU A 79 16.24 5.45 -24.07
N PHE A 80 15.31 4.87 -23.32
CA PHE A 80 15.58 4.11 -22.10
C PHE A 80 16.07 2.68 -22.34
N ASN A 81 16.24 2.25 -23.60
CA ASN A 81 16.93 0.99 -23.91
C ASN A 81 18.45 1.14 -23.82
N TYR A 82 18.95 2.37 -23.80
CA TYR A 82 20.37 2.67 -23.64
C TYR A 82 20.66 2.80 -22.14
N PRO A 83 21.55 1.97 -21.56
CA PRO A 83 21.77 1.90 -20.10
C PRO A 83 22.31 3.20 -19.49
N GLU A 84 22.85 4.09 -20.32
CA GLU A 84 23.38 5.39 -19.89
C GLU A 84 22.28 6.46 -19.72
N PHE A 85 21.03 6.16 -20.10
CA PHE A 85 19.88 7.03 -19.92
C PHE A 85 18.93 6.48 -18.87
N SER A 86 18.50 7.34 -17.94
CA SER A 86 17.46 7.00 -16.96
C SER A 86 16.51 8.17 -16.73
N LYS A 87 15.31 7.91 -16.24
CA LYS A 87 14.37 8.97 -15.87
C LYS A 87 14.88 9.72 -14.64
N SER A 88 14.66 11.02 -14.62
CA SER A 88 14.93 11.88 -13.46
C SER A 88 13.64 12.49 -12.94
N ASN A 89 13.52 12.61 -11.61
CA ASN A 89 12.39 13.28 -10.94
C ASN A 89 12.70 14.76 -10.64
N ASP A 90 13.79 15.30 -11.18
CA ASP A 90 14.20 16.68 -10.97
C ASP A 90 13.24 17.66 -11.66
N THR A 91 12.67 18.59 -10.91
CA THR A 91 11.68 19.58 -11.36
C THR A 91 12.27 20.96 -11.67
N ASN A 92 13.60 21.12 -11.62
CA ASN A 92 14.29 22.37 -11.90
C ASN A 92 14.74 22.42 -13.37
N TYR A 93 13.89 23.01 -14.21
CA TYR A 93 14.14 23.16 -15.64
C TYR A 93 14.95 24.43 -15.96
N PRO A 94 15.70 24.46 -17.08
CA PRO A 94 16.26 25.69 -17.63
C PRO A 94 15.19 26.79 -17.79
N GLU A 95 15.53 28.05 -17.48
CA GLU A 95 14.57 29.18 -17.49
C GLU A 95 13.80 29.32 -18.81
N GLU A 96 14.47 29.10 -19.94
CA GLU A 96 13.83 29.15 -21.27
C GLU A 96 12.82 28.02 -21.52
N LEU A 97 12.91 26.92 -20.77
CA LEU A 97 12.00 25.78 -20.85
C LEU A 97 10.85 25.87 -19.85
N LYS A 98 11.00 26.66 -18.77
CA LYS A 98 9.93 26.86 -17.77
C LYS A 98 8.64 27.40 -18.38
N LYS A 99 8.72 28.18 -19.46
CA LYS A 99 7.55 28.69 -20.21
C LYS A 99 6.75 27.61 -20.95
N PHE A 100 7.30 26.41 -21.11
CA PHE A 100 6.64 25.29 -21.79
C PHE A 100 6.17 24.19 -20.83
N ILE A 101 6.60 24.22 -19.56
CA ILE A 101 6.09 23.30 -18.54
C ILE A 101 4.60 23.58 -18.38
N PRO A 102 3.72 22.55 -18.42
CA PRO A 102 2.31 22.72 -18.10
C PRO A 102 2.24 23.41 -16.74
N ALA A 103 1.70 24.62 -16.69
CA ALA A 103 1.58 25.34 -15.44
C ALA A 103 0.84 24.43 -14.45
N THR A 104 1.43 24.21 -13.27
CA THR A 104 0.64 23.81 -12.10
C THR A 104 -0.59 24.69 -12.09
N LEU A 105 -1.78 24.08 -12.19
CA LEU A 105 -3.03 24.80 -12.40
C LEU A 105 -3.08 25.99 -11.44
N ASN A 106 -3.13 27.21 -11.97
CA ASN A 106 -3.27 28.41 -11.17
C ASN A 106 -4.56 29.10 -11.58
N LEU A 107 -5.58 29.03 -10.72
CA LEU A 107 -6.92 29.53 -11.04
C LEU A 107 -6.94 31.04 -11.33
N LEU A 108 -6.08 31.84 -10.68
CA LEU A 108 -5.93 33.27 -11.00
C LEU A 108 -5.36 33.47 -12.40
N THR A 109 -4.40 32.64 -12.80
CA THR A 109 -3.82 32.72 -14.16
C THR A 109 -4.83 32.29 -15.21
N VAL A 110 -5.61 31.24 -14.93
CA VAL A 110 -6.73 30.81 -15.79
C VAL A 110 -7.75 31.92 -15.93
N LEU A 111 -8.11 32.59 -14.84
CA LEU A 111 -9.06 33.71 -14.85
C LEU A 111 -8.57 34.89 -15.70
N THR A 112 -7.30 35.28 -15.57
CA THR A 112 -6.72 36.37 -16.38
C THR A 112 -6.67 36.08 -17.89
N HIS A 113 -6.75 34.81 -18.29
CA HIS A 113 -6.73 34.39 -19.69
C HIS A 113 -8.04 33.73 -20.14
N ILE A 114 -9.11 33.83 -19.34
CA ILE A 114 -10.34 33.03 -19.52
C ILE A 114 -11.01 33.26 -20.88
N ASP A 115 -10.86 34.46 -21.44
CA ASP A 115 -11.39 34.82 -22.76
C ASP A 115 -10.69 34.09 -23.92
N HIS A 116 -9.47 33.58 -23.70
CA HIS A 116 -8.74 32.77 -24.67
C HIS A 116 -9.19 31.30 -24.67
N TYR A 117 -9.96 30.88 -23.67
CA TYR A 117 -10.51 29.52 -23.59
C TYR A 117 -11.91 29.48 -24.20
N SER A 118 -12.23 28.42 -24.94
CA SER A 118 -13.63 28.05 -25.17
C SER A 118 -14.21 27.41 -23.90
N SER A 119 -15.53 27.38 -23.74
CA SER A 119 -16.19 26.68 -22.61
C SER A 119 -15.78 25.20 -22.53
N THR A 120 -15.71 24.52 -23.68
CA THR A 120 -15.27 23.12 -23.76
C THR A 120 -13.81 22.92 -23.39
N ALA A 121 -12.92 23.83 -23.81
CA ALA A 121 -11.50 23.75 -23.47
C ALA A 121 -11.26 24.02 -21.97
N LEU A 122 -11.95 25.02 -21.40
CA LEU A 122 -11.87 25.35 -19.97
C LEU A 122 -12.31 24.16 -19.10
N ASN A 123 -13.50 23.59 -19.38
CA ASN A 123 -14.01 22.42 -18.66
C ASN A 123 -13.06 21.22 -18.78
N HIS A 124 -12.49 20.99 -19.96
CA HIS A 124 -11.53 19.91 -20.15
C HIS A 124 -10.26 20.13 -19.31
N THR A 125 -9.66 21.33 -19.34
CA THR A 125 -8.46 21.65 -18.57
C THR A 125 -8.66 21.47 -17.07
N LEU A 126 -9.78 22.01 -16.54
CA LEU A 126 -10.12 21.87 -15.13
C LEU A 126 -10.39 20.41 -14.74
N ARG A 127 -11.08 19.64 -15.59
CA ARG A 127 -11.35 18.20 -15.36
C ARG A 127 -10.07 17.39 -15.33
N VAL A 128 -9.16 17.64 -16.27
CA VAL A 128 -7.85 16.97 -16.30
C VAL A 128 -7.08 17.31 -15.02
N ALA A 129 -7.02 18.58 -14.62
CA ALA A 129 -6.33 18.99 -13.40
C ALA A 129 -6.92 18.33 -12.14
N LEU A 130 -8.26 18.29 -12.02
CA LEU A 130 -8.94 17.61 -10.92
C LEU A 130 -8.64 16.11 -10.91
N SER A 131 -8.58 15.45 -12.08
CA SER A 131 -8.28 14.02 -12.20
C SER A 131 -6.82 13.65 -11.91
N GLN A 132 -5.89 14.57 -12.24
CA GLN A 132 -4.46 14.37 -12.01
C GLN A 132 -4.08 14.60 -10.55
N SER A 133 -4.65 15.62 -9.89
CA SER A 133 -4.40 15.90 -8.48
C SER A 133 -5.56 16.65 -7.81
N PRO A 134 -6.51 15.93 -7.18
CA PRO A 134 -7.57 16.56 -6.38
C PRO A 134 -7.03 17.42 -5.23
N ALA A 135 -5.90 17.01 -4.65
CA ALA A 135 -5.22 17.75 -3.58
C ALA A 135 -4.76 19.13 -4.05
N HIS A 136 -4.13 19.21 -5.22
CA HIS A 136 -3.65 20.46 -5.77
C HIS A 136 -4.80 21.38 -6.19
N MET A 137 -5.85 20.84 -6.82
CA MET A 137 -7.06 21.61 -7.12
C MET A 137 -7.68 22.23 -5.85
N THR A 138 -7.75 21.46 -4.76
CA THR A 138 -8.28 21.94 -3.48
C THR A 138 -7.44 23.06 -2.88
N GLU A 139 -6.11 22.95 -2.94
CA GLU A 139 -5.20 24.01 -2.50
C GLU A 139 -5.38 25.28 -3.32
N GLN A 140 -5.54 25.14 -4.65
CA GLN A 140 -5.81 26.25 -5.55
C GLN A 140 -7.14 26.92 -5.26
N LEU A 141 -8.22 26.15 -5.06
CA LEU A 141 -9.53 26.69 -4.66
C LEU A 141 -9.43 27.48 -3.35
N ARG A 142 -8.74 26.92 -2.34
CA ARG A 142 -8.55 27.59 -1.05
C ARG A 142 -7.78 28.90 -1.20
N SER A 143 -6.67 28.89 -1.94
CA SER A 143 -5.87 30.10 -2.17
C SER A 143 -6.66 31.13 -2.99
N PHE A 144 -7.38 30.67 -4.00
CA PHE A 144 -8.17 31.51 -4.89
C PHE A 144 -9.30 32.21 -4.13
N PHE A 145 -10.10 31.47 -3.35
CA PHE A 145 -11.19 32.05 -2.56
C PHE A 145 -10.69 32.97 -1.45
N LYS A 146 -9.55 32.67 -0.82
CA LYS A 146 -8.94 33.59 0.16
C LYS A 146 -8.54 34.94 -0.45
N GLU A 147 -8.11 34.95 -1.70
CA GLU A 147 -7.84 36.20 -2.42
C GLU A 147 -9.14 36.90 -2.82
N PHE A 148 -10.16 36.15 -3.22
CA PHE A 148 -11.49 36.70 -3.52
C PHE A 148 -12.16 37.35 -2.29
N ASP A 149 -12.01 36.75 -1.11
CA ASP A 149 -12.56 37.27 0.17
C ASP A 149 -11.98 38.65 0.58
N LYS A 150 -10.95 39.15 -0.10
CA LYS A 150 -10.42 40.51 0.12
C LYS A 150 -11.28 41.60 -0.55
N LEU A 151 -12.16 41.21 -1.48
CA LEU A 151 -13.06 42.14 -2.16
C LEU A 151 -14.16 42.63 -1.20
N SER A 152 -14.62 43.87 -1.38
CA SER A 152 -15.78 44.37 -0.65
C SER A 152 -17.08 43.84 -1.23
N ALA A 153 -18.17 43.84 -0.46
CA ALA A 153 -19.50 43.45 -0.96
C ALA A 153 -19.90 44.23 -2.22
N SER A 154 -19.62 45.55 -2.26
CA SER A 154 -19.86 46.38 -3.44
C SER A 154 -18.99 45.99 -4.65
N ASP A 155 -17.78 45.48 -4.44
CA ASP A 155 -16.95 44.98 -5.55
C ASP A 155 -17.51 43.69 -6.12
N MET A 156 -18.03 42.81 -5.26
CA MET A 156 -18.65 41.55 -5.67
C MET A 156 -19.94 41.79 -6.45
N GLU A 157 -20.79 42.72 -5.99
CA GLU A 157 -21.99 43.17 -6.72
C GLU A 157 -21.62 43.70 -8.10
N LEU A 158 -20.61 44.57 -8.19
CA LEU A 158 -20.15 45.13 -9.47
C LEU A 158 -19.60 44.06 -10.42
N LEU A 159 -18.86 43.07 -9.91
CA LEU A 159 -18.37 41.95 -10.74
C LEU A 159 -19.52 41.12 -11.30
N ALA A 160 -20.53 40.82 -10.47
CA ALA A 160 -21.72 40.10 -10.89
C ALA A 160 -22.56 40.93 -11.89
N GLU A 161 -22.60 42.25 -11.75
CA GLU A 161 -23.31 43.15 -12.66
C GLU A 161 -22.61 43.33 -14.02
N GLU A 162 -21.28 43.43 -14.04
CA GLU A 162 -20.46 43.61 -15.25
C GLU A 162 -20.47 42.37 -16.16
N GLU A 163 -20.75 41.18 -15.62
CA GLU A 163 -20.84 39.93 -16.37
C GLU A 163 -22.18 39.72 -17.08
N GLY A 164 -23.28 40.28 -16.56
CA GLY A 164 -24.64 40.16 -17.09
C GLY A 164 -24.96 41.03 -18.31
N LEU A 165 -23.97 41.75 -18.87
CA LEU A 165 -24.14 42.56 -20.08
C LEU A 165 -24.00 41.71 -21.35
N ASP A 166 -25.01 41.77 -22.22
CA ASP A 166 -25.05 41.07 -23.51
C ASP A 166 -23.83 41.43 -24.39
N GLU A 167 -23.34 40.48 -25.21
CA GLU A 167 -22.21 40.69 -26.13
C GLU A 167 -22.41 41.89 -27.08
N LYS A 168 -23.67 42.28 -27.35
CA LYS A 168 -24.00 43.45 -28.17
C LYS A 168 -23.84 44.79 -27.43
N GLU A 169 -24.06 44.84 -26.12
CA GLU A 169 -23.86 46.05 -25.31
C GLU A 169 -22.38 46.26 -24.95
N LYS A 170 -21.58 45.17 -24.93
CA LYS A 170 -20.12 45.22 -24.79
C LYS A 170 -19.43 45.91 -25.98
N THR A 171 -20.02 45.89 -27.17
CA THR A 171 -19.47 46.55 -28.37
C THR A 171 -19.81 48.03 -28.50
N ASP A 172 -20.98 48.46 -27.98
CA ASP A 172 -21.39 49.88 -28.05
C ASP A 172 -20.86 50.73 -26.88
N SER A 173 -20.57 50.11 -25.74
CA SER A 173 -19.86 50.77 -24.63
C SER A 173 -18.34 50.59 -24.77
N GLY A 174 -17.72 51.33 -25.70
CA GLY A 174 -16.27 51.34 -25.94
C GLY A 174 -15.39 51.86 -24.79
N SER A 175 -15.66 51.50 -23.53
CA SER A 175 -15.06 52.10 -22.33
C SER A 175 -14.28 51.16 -21.39
N VAL A 176 -14.32 49.83 -21.52
CA VAL A 176 -13.88 48.96 -20.41
C VAL A 176 -12.40 48.51 -20.45
N THR A 177 -11.57 48.90 -21.41
CA THR A 177 -10.15 48.43 -21.43
C THR A 177 -9.08 49.46 -21.77
N LYS A 178 -9.34 50.76 -21.55
CA LYS A 178 -8.26 51.77 -21.48
C LYS A 178 -8.04 52.21 -20.05
N TYR A 179 -7.48 51.30 -19.25
CA TYR A 179 -7.10 51.63 -17.89
C TYR A 179 -5.87 52.54 -17.89
N LEU A 180 -5.94 53.63 -17.13
CA LEU A 180 -4.78 54.46 -16.81
C LEU A 180 -3.72 53.55 -16.17
N SER A 181 -2.52 53.53 -16.73
CA SER A 181 -1.41 52.80 -16.13
C SER A 181 -1.13 53.38 -14.74
N THR A 182 -1.26 52.56 -13.71
CA THR A 182 -0.94 52.97 -12.32
C THR A 182 0.50 53.47 -12.24
N ALA A 183 1.42 52.87 -13.03
CA ALA A 183 2.80 53.32 -13.12
C ALA A 183 2.93 54.75 -13.68
N THR A 184 2.10 55.16 -14.64
CA THR A 184 2.10 56.55 -15.13
C THR A 184 1.52 57.53 -14.11
N LEU A 185 0.49 57.14 -13.35
CA LEU A 185 -0.09 57.99 -12.30
C LEU A 185 0.84 58.14 -11.09
N ASP A 186 1.55 57.07 -10.72
CA ASP A 186 2.53 57.10 -9.63
C ASP A 186 3.76 57.93 -10.00
N ALA A 187 4.26 57.81 -11.23
CA ALA A 187 5.33 58.67 -11.76
C ALA A 187 4.92 60.15 -11.76
N LEU A 188 3.70 60.46 -12.25
CA LEU A 188 3.15 61.82 -12.22
C LEU A 188 3.01 62.36 -10.79
N SER A 189 2.60 61.53 -9.83
CA SER A 189 2.52 61.91 -8.41
C SER A 189 3.89 62.28 -7.85
N VAL A 190 4.92 61.48 -8.13
CA VAL A 190 6.30 61.73 -7.68
C VAL A 190 6.86 63.03 -8.28
N GLU A 191 6.71 63.22 -9.59
CA GLU A 191 7.15 64.44 -10.28
C GLU A 191 6.42 65.68 -9.74
N PHE A 192 5.12 65.59 -9.56
CA PHE A 192 4.30 66.70 -9.05
C PHE A 192 4.66 67.07 -7.61
N ASN A 193 4.88 66.08 -6.72
CA ASN A 193 5.33 66.31 -5.35
C ASN A 193 6.72 66.97 -5.30
N ALA A 194 7.62 66.63 -6.23
CA ALA A 194 8.93 67.28 -6.33
C ALA A 194 8.82 68.75 -6.73
N ILE A 195 7.92 69.09 -7.66
CA ILE A 195 7.63 70.48 -8.04
C ILE A 195 7.02 71.23 -6.85
N GLN A 196 6.06 70.63 -6.14
CA GLN A 196 5.44 71.23 -4.95
C GLN A 196 6.49 71.55 -3.88
N HIS A 197 7.40 70.62 -3.59
CA HIS A 197 8.48 70.83 -2.62
C HIS A 197 9.43 71.97 -3.06
N ARG A 198 9.71 72.10 -4.36
CA ARG A 198 10.52 73.19 -4.90
C ARG A 198 9.85 74.56 -4.72
N VAL A 199 8.54 74.66 -4.97
CA VAL A 199 7.76 75.90 -4.75
C VAL A 199 7.70 76.24 -3.26
N GLN A 200 7.50 75.26 -2.37
CA GLN A 200 7.57 75.45 -0.92
C GLN A 200 8.96 75.94 -0.46
N THR A 201 10.03 75.43 -1.08
CA THR A 201 11.40 75.88 -0.79
C THR A 201 11.62 77.33 -1.26
N GLN A 202 11.07 77.70 -2.42
CA GLN A 202 11.11 79.08 -2.93
C GLN A 202 10.30 80.04 -2.06
N LEU A 203 9.13 79.60 -1.59
CA LEU A 203 8.33 80.34 -0.61
C LEU A 203 9.11 80.55 0.69
N HIS A 204 9.77 79.51 1.20
CA HIS A 204 10.58 79.61 2.40
C HIS A 204 11.75 80.59 2.22
N LEU A 205 12.44 80.53 1.08
CA LEU A 205 13.53 81.44 0.74
C LEU A 205 13.04 82.89 0.62
N LEU A 206 11.90 83.12 -0.04
CA LEU A 206 11.27 84.43 -0.14
C LEU A 206 10.93 85.00 1.25
N ASN A 207 10.34 84.16 2.11
CA ASN A 207 10.02 84.53 3.49
C ASN A 207 11.27 84.85 4.32
N GLN A 208 12.39 84.16 4.09
CA GLN A 208 13.67 84.51 4.70
C GLN A 208 14.22 85.85 4.18
N GLN A 209 14.19 86.07 2.86
CA GLN A 209 14.64 87.32 2.24
C GLN A 209 13.81 88.53 2.72
N MET A 210 12.50 88.36 2.90
CA MET A 210 11.61 89.39 3.43
C MET A 210 11.93 89.78 4.89
N LYS A 211 12.45 88.86 5.72
CA LYS A 211 12.89 89.18 7.10
C LYS A 211 14.09 90.14 7.16
N HIS A 212 14.89 90.19 6.11
CA HIS A 212 16.09 91.04 6.03
C HIS A 212 15.82 92.41 5.39
N LEU A 213 14.61 92.64 4.88
CA LEU A 213 14.23 93.91 4.24
C LEU A 213 13.64 94.89 5.26
N ASN A 214 14.12 96.14 5.21
CA ASN A 214 13.55 97.22 6.00
C ASN A 214 12.39 97.88 5.25
N LYS A 215 11.17 97.68 5.75
CA LYS A 215 9.90 98.15 5.18
C LYS A 215 9.87 99.66 4.91
N GLU A 216 10.60 100.45 5.70
CA GLU A 216 10.63 101.92 5.57
C GLU A 216 11.58 102.42 4.49
N LYS A 217 12.62 101.65 4.13
CA LYS A 217 13.65 102.08 3.16
C LYS A 217 13.33 101.70 1.71
N THR A 218 12.55 100.64 1.49
CA THR A 218 12.23 100.13 0.13
C THR A 218 10.77 99.64 0.03
N PRO A 219 9.78 100.55 0.11
CA PRO A 219 8.36 100.18 0.19
C PRO A 219 7.81 99.49 -1.07
N GLN A 220 8.24 99.91 -2.26
CA GLN A 220 7.82 99.31 -3.54
C GLN A 220 8.32 97.85 -3.68
N LEU A 221 9.51 97.57 -3.17
CA LEU A 221 10.13 96.25 -3.23
C LEU A 221 9.48 95.30 -2.21
N PHE A 222 9.10 95.83 -1.05
CA PHE A 222 8.33 95.10 -0.04
C PHE A 222 6.92 94.75 -0.53
N SER A 223 6.21 95.68 -1.20
CA SER A 223 4.88 95.39 -1.76
C SER A 223 4.94 94.31 -2.85
N LEU A 224 5.94 94.37 -3.74
CA LEU A 224 6.17 93.34 -4.78
C LEU A 224 6.41 91.96 -4.17
N PHE A 225 7.27 91.85 -3.15
CA PHE A 225 7.51 90.57 -2.48
C PHE A 225 6.32 90.05 -1.69
N THR A 226 5.52 90.94 -1.08
CA THR A 226 4.30 90.52 -0.38
C THR A 226 3.26 89.98 -1.37
N THR A 227 3.10 90.61 -2.54
CA THR A 227 2.23 90.09 -3.62
C THR A 227 2.73 88.75 -4.15
N ASN A 228 4.03 88.60 -4.38
CA ASN A 228 4.63 87.33 -4.82
C ASN A 228 4.51 86.25 -3.74
N GLN A 229 4.62 86.60 -2.46
CA GLN A 229 4.39 85.68 -1.34
C GLN A 229 2.95 85.19 -1.37
N SER A 230 1.95 86.08 -1.43
CA SER A 230 0.55 85.66 -1.47
C SER A 230 0.22 84.78 -2.68
N LEU A 231 0.81 85.07 -3.85
CA LEU A 231 0.63 84.25 -5.06
C LEU A 231 1.28 82.88 -4.93
N LEU A 232 2.46 82.79 -4.33
CA LEU A 232 3.14 81.51 -4.07
C LEU A 232 2.45 80.70 -2.97
N GLU A 233 1.90 81.34 -1.92
CA GLU A 233 1.11 80.66 -0.88
C GLU A 233 -0.18 80.07 -1.47
N GLN A 234 -0.88 80.85 -2.30
CA GLN A 234 -2.06 80.37 -3.03
C GLN A 234 -1.69 79.20 -3.96
N SER A 235 -0.60 79.33 -4.73
CA SER A 235 -0.13 78.26 -5.61
C SER A 235 0.26 77.00 -4.82
N CYS A 236 0.89 77.13 -3.65
CA CYS A 236 1.20 75.99 -2.78
C CYS A 236 -0.08 75.28 -2.28
N GLN A 237 -1.12 76.02 -1.90
CA GLN A 237 -2.40 75.45 -1.46
C GLN A 237 -3.11 74.70 -2.60
N GLU A 238 -3.20 75.31 -3.78
CA GLU A 238 -3.79 74.69 -4.98
C GLU A 238 -3.01 73.43 -5.41
N MET A 239 -1.68 73.47 -5.31
CA MET A 239 -0.84 72.29 -5.56
C MET A 239 -1.07 71.20 -4.52
N GLU A 240 -1.22 71.51 -3.23
CA GLU A 240 -1.48 70.50 -2.20
C GLU A 240 -2.83 69.80 -2.41
N GLU A 241 -3.88 70.55 -2.77
CA GLU A 241 -5.17 69.95 -3.14
C GLU A 241 -5.07 69.06 -4.39
N THR A 242 -4.27 69.48 -5.37
CA THR A 242 -4.05 68.71 -6.60
C THR A 242 -3.27 67.42 -6.32
N ALA A 243 -2.25 67.46 -5.46
CA ALA A 243 -1.49 66.29 -5.03
C ALA A 243 -2.39 65.27 -4.32
N LYS A 244 -3.27 65.74 -3.40
CA LYS A 244 -4.26 64.88 -2.73
C LYS A 244 -5.24 64.23 -3.73
N LYS A 245 -5.70 64.99 -4.74
CA LYS A 245 -6.54 64.45 -5.82
C LYS A 245 -5.81 63.39 -6.64
N ILE A 246 -4.57 63.62 -7.04
CA ILE A 246 -3.74 62.65 -7.78
C ILE A 246 -3.54 61.36 -6.98
N GLN A 247 -3.23 61.46 -5.68
CA GLN A 247 -3.12 60.30 -4.80
C GLN A 247 -4.45 59.53 -4.69
N SER A 248 -5.58 60.23 -4.57
CA SER A 248 -6.90 59.58 -4.54
C SER A 248 -7.23 58.84 -5.85
N ILE A 249 -6.82 59.39 -6.99
CA ILE A 249 -7.03 58.77 -8.32
C ILE A 249 -6.13 57.54 -8.47
N SER A 250 -4.85 57.62 -8.06
CA SER A 250 -3.96 56.46 -8.06
C SER A 250 -4.50 55.33 -7.17
N ALA A 251 -4.93 55.64 -5.94
CA ALA A 251 -5.54 54.66 -5.04
C ALA A 251 -6.79 54.01 -5.65
N ARG A 252 -7.68 54.80 -6.29
CA ARG A 252 -8.88 54.29 -6.97
C ARG A 252 -8.54 53.42 -8.18
N ALA A 253 -7.51 53.78 -8.93
CA ALA A 253 -7.02 52.99 -10.07
C ALA A 253 -6.39 51.66 -9.61
N ALA A 254 -5.62 51.66 -8.52
CA ALA A 254 -5.07 50.45 -7.92
C ALA A 254 -6.18 49.51 -7.40
N HIS A 255 -7.20 50.07 -6.73
CA HIS A 255 -8.37 49.32 -6.27
C HIS A 255 -9.15 48.69 -7.44
N SER A 256 -9.42 49.47 -8.50
CA SER A 256 -10.09 48.96 -9.71
C SER A 256 -9.27 47.88 -10.40
N LYS A 257 -7.94 48.01 -10.45
CA LYS A 257 -7.05 46.98 -10.99
C LYS A 257 -7.15 45.67 -10.21
N GLU A 258 -7.18 45.74 -8.88
CA GLU A 258 -7.28 44.55 -8.04
C GLU A 258 -8.64 43.85 -8.19
N ARG A 259 -9.74 44.61 -8.17
CA ARG A 259 -11.09 44.10 -8.47
C ARG A 259 -11.15 43.41 -9.83
N ASN A 260 -10.63 44.06 -10.87
CA ASN A 260 -10.72 43.56 -12.24
C ASN A 260 -9.86 42.31 -12.50
N ARG A 261 -8.99 41.89 -11.57
CA ARG A 261 -8.34 40.57 -11.64
C ARG A 261 -9.34 39.42 -11.55
N PHE A 262 -10.53 39.69 -11.02
CA PHE A 262 -11.64 38.75 -10.90
C PHE A 262 -12.74 38.95 -11.95
N LEU A 263 -12.47 39.72 -13.01
CA LEU A 263 -13.39 39.83 -14.13
C LEU A 263 -13.61 38.43 -14.76
N HIS A 264 -14.85 38.11 -15.14
CA HIS A 264 -15.23 36.80 -15.70
C HIS A 264 -15.11 35.63 -14.69
N PHE A 265 -15.19 35.95 -13.39
CA PHE A 265 -15.21 34.97 -12.32
C PHE A 265 -16.41 34.03 -12.39
N ASP A 266 -17.62 34.49 -12.71
CA ASP A 266 -18.79 33.60 -12.80
C ASP A 266 -18.60 32.49 -13.84
N ARG A 267 -17.96 32.82 -14.96
CA ARG A 267 -17.62 31.85 -16.00
C ARG A 267 -16.67 30.76 -15.49
N LEU A 268 -15.68 31.13 -14.66
CA LEU A 268 -14.78 30.17 -14.02
C LEU A 268 -15.51 29.35 -12.96
N LEU A 269 -16.36 29.99 -12.14
CA LEU A 269 -17.13 29.35 -11.09
C LEU A 269 -18.09 28.31 -11.66
N SER A 270 -18.83 28.65 -12.71
CA SER A 270 -19.73 27.75 -13.44
C SER A 270 -18.98 26.55 -14.03
N ALA A 271 -17.80 26.79 -14.64
CA ALA A 271 -16.95 25.72 -15.16
C ALA A 271 -16.44 24.79 -14.04
N LEU A 272 -16.04 25.34 -12.89
CA LEU A 272 -15.64 24.56 -11.72
C LEU A 272 -16.80 23.71 -11.19
N ILE A 273 -18.00 24.29 -11.08
CA ILE A 273 -19.21 23.58 -10.65
C ILE A 273 -19.49 22.38 -11.56
N ASP A 274 -19.50 22.58 -12.87
CA ASP A 274 -19.75 21.52 -13.85
C ASP A 274 -18.68 20.42 -13.78
N VAL A 275 -17.42 20.81 -13.63
CA VAL A 275 -16.29 19.86 -13.56
C VAL A 275 -16.36 18.98 -12.32
N PHE A 276 -16.74 19.54 -11.17
CA PHE A 276 -16.95 18.76 -9.95
C PHE A 276 -18.18 17.84 -10.10
N PHE A 277 -19.27 18.31 -10.70
CA PHE A 277 -20.45 17.45 -10.96
C PHE A 277 -20.18 16.29 -11.94
N ASP A 278 -19.29 16.50 -12.91
CA ASP A 278 -18.95 15.51 -13.94
C ASP A 278 -17.76 14.61 -13.57
N TYR A 279 -17.23 14.73 -12.35
CA TYR A 279 -16.03 14.01 -11.98
C TYR A 279 -16.25 12.48 -11.93
N PRO A 280 -15.53 11.67 -12.75
CA PRO A 280 -15.74 10.23 -12.80
C PRO A 280 -15.11 9.54 -11.59
N THR A 281 -15.94 8.97 -10.71
CA THR A 281 -15.51 8.29 -9.48
C THR A 281 -15.18 6.80 -9.63
N ASP A 282 -15.25 6.25 -10.85
CA ASP A 282 -15.14 4.80 -11.10
C ASP A 282 -13.70 4.27 -11.22
N GLN A 283 -12.66 5.09 -11.06
CA GLN A 283 -11.26 4.67 -11.26
C GLN A 283 -10.48 4.42 -9.94
N PRO A 284 -9.80 3.26 -9.81
CA PRO A 284 -9.08 2.88 -8.60
C PRO A 284 -7.70 3.55 -8.51
N SER A 285 -7.68 4.79 -8.03
CA SER A 285 -6.67 5.38 -7.12
C SER A 285 -7.18 6.71 -6.58
N TYR A 286 -8.44 6.70 -6.13
CA TYR A 286 -9.18 7.89 -5.76
C TYR A 286 -8.74 8.42 -4.39
N ASP A 287 -8.15 9.63 -4.35
CA ASP A 287 -8.00 10.41 -3.11
C ASP A 287 -9.31 11.15 -2.81
N SER A 288 -10.31 10.36 -2.40
CA SER A 288 -11.67 10.78 -2.09
C SER A 288 -11.77 11.95 -1.13
N MET A 289 -10.92 11.93 -0.09
CA MET A 289 -10.89 12.97 0.93
C MET A 289 -10.51 14.31 0.31
N LYS A 290 -9.55 14.35 -0.62
CA LYS A 290 -9.13 15.61 -1.24
C LYS A 290 -10.17 16.15 -2.21
N TYR A 291 -10.88 15.28 -2.93
CA TYR A 291 -12.03 15.73 -3.72
C TYR A 291 -13.14 16.33 -2.83
N GLN A 292 -13.49 15.67 -1.72
CA GLN A 292 -14.47 16.17 -0.76
C GLN A 292 -14.02 17.50 -0.11
N ASP A 293 -12.73 17.65 0.22
CA ASP A 293 -12.17 18.90 0.72
C ASP A 293 -12.37 20.05 -0.28
N GLY A 294 -12.18 19.78 -1.58
CA GLY A 294 -12.44 20.73 -2.68
C GLY A 294 -13.92 21.07 -2.82
N ALA A 295 -14.81 20.08 -2.77
CA ALA A 295 -16.26 20.29 -2.75
C ALA A 295 -16.69 21.11 -1.51
N ALA A 296 -16.05 20.90 -0.37
CA ALA A 296 -16.28 21.67 0.86
C ALA A 296 -15.84 23.14 0.71
N GLN A 297 -14.71 23.42 0.03
CA GLN A 297 -14.33 24.80 -0.29
C GLN A 297 -15.39 25.49 -1.16
N LEU A 298 -15.88 24.81 -2.20
CA LEU A 298 -16.95 25.33 -3.05
C LEU A 298 -18.24 25.54 -2.26
N THR A 299 -18.61 24.61 -1.38
CA THR A 299 -19.81 24.76 -0.53
C THR A 299 -19.75 26.00 0.36
N LEU A 300 -18.61 26.22 1.02
CA LEU A 300 -18.41 27.39 1.89
C LEU A 300 -18.43 28.70 1.10
N PHE A 301 -17.80 28.71 -0.08
CA PHE A 301 -17.82 29.85 -0.98
C PHE A 301 -19.26 30.19 -1.42
N LEU A 302 -20.00 29.19 -1.90
CA LEU A 302 -21.40 29.36 -2.34
C LEU A 302 -22.32 29.81 -1.20
N TYR A 303 -22.11 29.28 0.01
CA TYR A 303 -22.85 29.72 1.19
C TYR A 303 -22.61 31.20 1.53
N ASN A 304 -21.36 31.66 1.48
CA ASN A 304 -21.02 33.05 1.82
C ASN A 304 -21.39 34.03 0.71
N HIS A 305 -21.16 33.67 -0.56
CA HIS A 305 -21.13 34.60 -1.69
C HIS A 305 -22.03 34.21 -2.87
N GLY A 306 -22.62 33.01 -2.87
CA GLY A 306 -23.37 32.48 -4.03
C GLY A 306 -24.61 33.32 -4.41
N HIS A 307 -25.20 34.05 -3.46
CA HIS A 307 -26.33 34.94 -3.72
C HIS A 307 -26.00 36.06 -4.71
N TYR A 308 -24.74 36.51 -4.79
CA TYR A 308 -24.32 37.52 -5.77
C TYR A 308 -24.36 37.01 -7.22
N PHE A 309 -24.16 35.71 -7.44
CA PHE A 309 -23.97 35.15 -8.79
C PHE A 309 -25.19 34.39 -9.32
N PHE A 310 -25.98 33.77 -8.45
CA PHE A 310 -27.05 32.84 -8.86
C PHE A 310 -28.47 33.36 -8.63
N GLU A 311 -28.66 34.45 -7.87
CA GLU A 311 -29.98 35.04 -7.64
C GLU A 311 -30.21 36.18 -8.66
N GLY A 312 -30.79 35.83 -9.81
CA GLY A 312 -31.13 36.79 -10.86
C GLY A 312 -32.05 37.92 -10.38
N ARG A 313 -31.67 39.15 -10.75
CA ARG A 313 -32.37 40.44 -10.57
C ARG A 313 -33.90 40.32 -10.69
N GLN A 314 -34.62 40.39 -9.56
CA GLN A 314 -36.09 40.43 -9.55
C GLN A 314 -36.70 41.82 -9.83
N ASN A 315 -35.91 42.83 -10.21
CA ASN A 315 -36.45 44.16 -10.47
C ASN A 315 -36.31 44.56 -11.94
N GLU A 316 -37.46 44.80 -12.56
CA GLU A 316 -37.71 45.54 -13.81
C GLU A 316 -37.60 44.78 -15.15
N SER A 317 -38.59 43.95 -15.49
CA SER A 317 -39.24 44.09 -16.81
C SER A 317 -40.66 43.53 -16.82
N ASN A 318 -41.59 44.37 -17.26
CA ASN A 318 -42.98 44.00 -17.49
C ASN A 318 -43.12 43.10 -18.72
N ASN A 319 -44.02 42.12 -18.63
CA ASN A 319 -44.74 41.49 -19.73
C ASN A 319 -43.90 40.80 -20.83
N SER A 320 -43.47 39.58 -20.53
CA SER A 320 -43.62 38.46 -21.46
C SER A 320 -43.49 37.16 -20.69
N LYS A 321 -44.45 36.24 -20.89
CA LYS A 321 -44.42 34.89 -20.31
C LYS A 321 -43.03 34.28 -20.51
N PRO A 322 -42.31 33.90 -19.45
CA PRO A 322 -41.08 33.17 -19.61
C PRO A 322 -41.40 31.68 -19.69
N GLU A 323 -41.18 31.09 -20.87
CA GLU A 323 -40.75 29.69 -20.95
C GLU A 323 -39.28 29.66 -20.50
N LEU A 324 -39.05 29.76 -19.19
CA LEU A 324 -37.72 29.62 -18.60
C LEU A 324 -37.47 28.12 -18.37
N THR A 325 -36.45 27.59 -19.03
CA THR A 325 -35.74 26.41 -18.57
C THR A 325 -35.29 26.69 -17.13
N GLU A 326 -35.86 26.00 -16.14
CA GLU A 326 -35.57 26.24 -14.72
C GLU A 326 -34.08 25.95 -14.44
N SER A 327 -33.27 27.00 -14.30
CA SER A 327 -31.89 26.90 -13.84
C SER A 327 -31.85 26.62 -12.33
N LEU A 328 -30.80 25.94 -11.85
CA LEU A 328 -30.59 25.70 -10.41
C LEU A 328 -30.39 27.03 -9.68
N SER A 329 -31.05 27.21 -8.53
CA SER A 329 -30.82 28.38 -7.67
C SER A 329 -29.51 28.28 -6.89
N ALA A 330 -29.01 29.41 -6.34
CA ALA A 330 -27.84 29.45 -5.47
C ALA A 330 -27.92 28.41 -4.34
N LEU A 331 -29.12 28.31 -3.78
CA LEU A 331 -29.46 27.43 -2.68
C LEU A 331 -29.44 25.96 -3.10
N ASP A 332 -29.96 25.65 -4.29
CA ASP A 332 -29.91 24.29 -4.86
C ASP A 332 -28.48 23.83 -5.11
N VAL A 333 -27.64 24.69 -5.71
CA VAL A 333 -26.23 24.39 -5.98
C VAL A 333 -25.46 24.22 -4.67
N THR A 334 -25.67 25.11 -3.69
CA THR A 334 -25.06 25.00 -2.36
C THR A 334 -25.45 23.69 -1.68
N PHE A 335 -26.72 23.28 -1.78
CA PHE A 335 -27.18 22.04 -1.19
C PHE A 335 -26.60 20.80 -1.89
N LEU A 336 -26.50 20.79 -3.22
CA LEU A 336 -25.84 19.70 -3.95
C LEU A 336 -24.36 19.57 -3.56
N PHE A 337 -23.63 20.68 -3.43
CA PHE A 337 -22.23 20.66 -2.99
C PHE A 337 -22.07 20.28 -1.51
N LEU A 338 -23.03 20.64 -0.65
CA LEU A 338 -23.08 20.14 0.73
C LEU A 338 -23.15 18.61 0.76
N LEU A 339 -23.97 17.99 -0.10
CA LEU A 339 -24.06 16.53 -0.22
C LEU A 339 -22.78 15.91 -0.80
N LEU A 340 -22.11 16.58 -1.76
CA LEU A 340 -20.84 16.10 -2.31
C LEU A 340 -19.67 16.23 -1.33
N SER A 341 -19.74 17.18 -0.40
CA SER A 341 -18.72 17.41 0.62
C SER A 341 -18.68 16.32 1.69
N GLY A 342 -19.77 15.55 1.86
CA GLY A 342 -19.87 14.49 2.86
C GLY A 342 -19.41 14.96 4.25
N LEU A 343 -18.42 14.28 4.82
CA LEU A 343 -17.86 14.58 6.14
C LEU A 343 -16.69 15.59 6.16
N SER A 344 -16.26 16.14 5.02
CA SER A 344 -15.13 17.10 4.99
C SER A 344 -15.45 18.43 5.66
N LEU A 345 -16.72 18.78 5.81
CA LEU A 345 -17.15 19.97 6.55
C LEU A 345 -17.20 19.69 8.05
N SER A 346 -16.72 20.65 8.85
CA SER A 346 -16.91 20.57 10.31
C SER A 346 -18.39 20.60 10.68
N THR A 347 -18.77 19.96 11.79
CA THR A 347 -20.16 19.94 12.28
C THR A 347 -20.75 21.34 12.40
N SER A 348 -19.94 22.32 12.81
CA SER A 348 -20.38 23.72 12.88
C SER A 348 -20.68 24.34 11.52
N GLN A 349 -19.88 24.04 10.49
CA GLN A 349 -20.08 24.58 9.14
C GLN A 349 -21.29 23.95 8.46
N SER A 350 -21.41 22.63 8.51
CA SER A 350 -22.58 21.93 7.96
C SER A 350 -23.85 22.35 8.71
N GLY A 351 -23.80 22.51 10.03
CA GLY A 351 -24.90 23.02 10.84
C GLY A 351 -25.36 24.42 10.44
N LEU A 352 -24.43 25.36 10.18
CA LEU A 352 -24.77 26.71 9.70
C LEU A 352 -25.54 26.66 8.36
N ILE A 353 -25.07 25.83 7.43
CA ILE A 353 -25.68 25.70 6.10
C ILE A 353 -27.07 25.06 6.23
N TYR A 354 -27.23 23.99 7.02
CA TYR A 354 -28.52 23.36 7.24
C TYR A 354 -29.54 24.29 7.91
N LEU A 355 -29.13 25.06 8.92
CA LEU A 355 -30.00 26.05 9.55
C LEU A 355 -30.40 27.16 8.57
N HIS A 356 -29.51 27.55 7.65
CA HIS A 356 -29.84 28.48 6.58
C HIS A 356 -30.86 27.90 5.59
N LEU A 357 -30.69 26.65 5.16
CA LEU A 357 -31.65 25.94 4.30
C LEU A 357 -33.05 25.89 4.93
N LEU A 358 -33.13 25.58 6.24
CA LEU A 358 -34.39 25.56 6.98
C LEU A 358 -35.06 26.95 7.03
N LYS A 359 -34.29 28.01 7.27
CA LYS A 359 -34.80 29.39 7.30
C LYS A 359 -35.38 29.81 5.95
N GLN A 360 -34.71 29.47 4.85
CA GLN A 360 -35.15 29.79 3.49
C GLN A 360 -36.45 29.08 3.10
N ILE A 361 -36.69 27.89 3.66
CA ILE A 361 -37.93 27.11 3.46
C ILE A 361 -39.04 27.54 4.43
N LYS A 362 -38.82 28.61 5.21
CA LYS A 362 -39.77 29.17 6.19
C LYS A 362 -40.08 28.23 7.36
N ILE A 363 -39.18 27.28 7.67
CA ILE A 363 -39.26 26.50 8.90
C ILE A 363 -38.74 27.41 10.04
N PRO A 364 -39.47 27.55 11.17
CA PRO A 364 -39.13 28.51 12.22
C PRO A 364 -37.93 28.07 13.06
N VAL A 365 -36.73 28.19 12.51
CA VAL A 365 -35.47 27.73 13.14
C VAL A 365 -35.22 28.34 14.52
N ASP A 366 -35.62 29.60 14.71
CA ASP A 366 -35.43 30.34 15.97
C ASP A 366 -36.28 29.76 17.13
N THR A 367 -37.15 28.77 16.87
CA THR A 367 -37.94 28.07 17.89
C THR A 367 -37.30 26.79 18.40
N PHE A 368 -36.21 26.31 17.79
CA PHE A 368 -35.58 25.03 18.14
C PHE A 368 -34.39 25.14 19.11
N ASP A 369 -33.88 26.35 19.38
CA ASP A 369 -32.70 26.58 20.23
C ASP A 369 -31.45 25.73 19.85
N ILE A 370 -31.32 25.34 18.57
CA ILE A 370 -30.21 24.50 18.10
C ILE A 370 -29.01 25.38 17.74
N LEU A 371 -27.88 25.17 18.43
CA LEU A 371 -26.61 25.79 18.07
C LEU A 371 -26.00 25.09 16.83
N PRO A 372 -25.34 25.83 15.91
CA PRO A 372 -24.78 25.25 14.69
C PRO A 372 -23.77 24.11 14.94
N ASN A 373 -22.95 24.22 15.98
CA ASN A 373 -21.96 23.21 16.36
C ASN A 373 -22.57 21.92 16.94
N ALA A 374 -23.83 21.96 17.35
CA ALA A 374 -24.57 20.82 17.89
C ALA A 374 -25.58 20.24 16.88
N PHE A 375 -25.69 20.82 15.68
CA PHE A 375 -26.64 20.38 14.68
C PHE A 375 -26.24 19.00 14.12
N SER A 376 -27.20 18.09 14.12
CA SER A 376 -27.09 16.73 13.56
C SER A 376 -28.37 16.44 12.80
N LEU A 377 -28.25 16.13 11.50
CA LEU A 377 -29.41 15.83 10.65
C LEU A 377 -30.21 14.65 11.19
N ALA A 378 -29.51 13.64 11.73
CA ALA A 378 -30.13 12.46 12.33
C ALA A 378 -30.98 12.82 13.55
N ASP A 379 -30.43 13.64 14.46
CA ASP A 379 -31.13 14.08 15.66
C ASP A 379 -32.29 15.02 15.33
N PHE A 380 -32.10 15.90 14.35
CA PHE A 380 -33.16 16.78 13.84
C PHE A 380 -34.32 15.96 13.26
N SER A 381 -34.06 14.93 12.45
CA SER A 381 -35.10 14.04 11.91
C SER A 381 -35.87 13.27 13.00
N ARG A 382 -35.24 13.07 14.17
CA ARG A 382 -35.82 12.36 15.31
C ARG A 382 -36.65 13.28 16.21
N GLN A 383 -36.14 14.48 16.51
CA GLN A 383 -36.75 15.44 17.41
C GLN A 383 -37.84 16.28 16.72
N HIS A 384 -37.65 16.58 15.43
CA HIS A 384 -38.53 17.42 14.61
C HIS A 384 -38.95 16.71 13.32
N PRO A 385 -39.65 15.55 13.41
CA PRO A 385 -39.92 14.70 12.26
C PRO A 385 -40.83 15.35 11.20
N GLN A 386 -41.78 16.21 11.61
CA GLN A 386 -42.68 16.91 10.66
C GLN A 386 -41.91 17.92 9.79
N GLN A 387 -41.04 18.71 10.42
CA GLN A 387 -40.22 19.71 9.74
C GLN A 387 -39.20 19.05 8.81
N PHE A 388 -38.63 17.91 9.21
CA PHE A 388 -37.76 17.12 8.33
C PHE A 388 -38.51 16.56 7.12
N ILE A 389 -39.76 16.10 7.29
CA ILE A 389 -40.61 15.63 6.17
C ILE A 389 -40.83 16.76 5.16
N GLU A 390 -41.15 17.97 5.62
CA GLU A 390 -41.33 19.15 4.76
C GLU A 390 -40.04 19.49 4.00
N LEU A 391 -38.89 19.47 4.70
CA LEU A 391 -37.58 19.69 4.11
C LEU A 391 -37.27 18.68 2.99
N TYR A 392 -37.48 17.38 3.26
CA TYR A 392 -37.25 16.33 2.26
C TYR A 392 -38.20 16.47 1.06
N GLN A 393 -39.48 16.77 1.31
CA GLN A 393 -40.48 16.97 0.26
C GLN A 393 -40.12 18.11 -0.70
N ARG A 394 -39.56 19.20 -0.16
CA ARG A 394 -39.17 20.37 -0.97
C ARG A 394 -38.10 20.05 -2.00
N PHE A 395 -37.07 19.30 -1.62
CA PHE A 395 -35.92 19.04 -2.50
C PHE A 395 -36.05 17.74 -3.30
N PHE A 396 -36.48 16.65 -2.68
CA PHE A 396 -36.39 15.32 -3.28
C PHE A 396 -37.70 14.86 -3.94
N LEU A 397 -38.85 15.40 -3.54
CA LEU A 397 -40.17 14.94 -4.03
C LEU A 397 -40.83 15.93 -4.99
N SER A 398 -40.75 17.22 -4.70
CA SER A 398 -41.28 18.28 -5.55
C SER A 398 -40.58 18.27 -6.91
N GLU A 399 -41.36 18.41 -7.99
CA GLU A 399 -40.77 18.60 -9.32
C GLU A 399 -40.03 19.94 -9.39
N GLY A 400 -38.84 19.93 -10.00
CA GLY A 400 -38.00 21.11 -10.17
C GLY A 400 -36.58 20.76 -10.60
N ALA A 401 -35.78 21.80 -10.91
CA ALA A 401 -34.40 21.68 -11.38
C ALA A 401 -33.48 20.86 -10.44
N PHE A 402 -33.61 21.04 -9.12
CA PHE A 402 -32.82 20.29 -8.13
C PHE A 402 -33.02 18.78 -8.27
N LYS A 403 -34.27 18.31 -8.30
CA LYS A 403 -34.59 16.88 -8.38
C LYS A 403 -34.04 16.28 -9.68
N GLN A 404 -34.22 16.98 -10.81
CA GLN A 404 -33.69 16.53 -12.10
C GLN A 404 -32.16 16.38 -12.06
N LYS A 405 -31.46 17.38 -11.49
CA LYS A 405 -30.00 17.31 -11.36
C LYS A 405 -29.56 16.21 -10.40
N MET A 406 -30.26 16.04 -9.28
CA MET A 406 -29.99 14.98 -8.32
C MET A 406 -30.14 13.59 -8.96
N GLU A 407 -31.19 13.36 -9.74
CA GLU A 407 -31.40 12.10 -10.47
C GLU A 407 -30.33 11.87 -11.55
N GLU A 408 -29.89 12.93 -12.26
CA GLU A 408 -28.77 12.86 -13.21
C GLU A 408 -27.48 12.42 -12.50
N LEU A 409 -27.16 13.02 -11.35
CA LEU A 409 -25.95 12.71 -10.59
C LEU A 409 -26.01 11.33 -9.93
N LEU A 410 -27.18 10.89 -9.44
CA LEU A 410 -27.36 9.54 -8.90
C LEU A 410 -27.19 8.46 -9.99
N LYS A 411 -27.62 8.72 -11.24
CA LYS A 411 -27.37 7.81 -12.37
C LYS A 411 -25.88 7.63 -12.66
N LYS A 412 -25.05 8.66 -12.38
CA LYS A 412 -23.58 8.56 -12.47
C LYS A 412 -22.97 7.72 -11.33
N SER A 413 -23.77 7.18 -10.41
CA SER A 413 -23.37 6.26 -9.33
C SER A 413 -22.26 6.81 -8.42
N HIS A 414 -22.25 8.12 -8.18
CA HIS A 414 -21.25 8.77 -7.33
C HIS A 414 -21.37 8.26 -5.87
N PRO A 415 -20.35 7.61 -5.29
CA PRO A 415 -20.49 6.85 -4.03
C PRO A 415 -20.81 7.73 -2.81
N ILE A 416 -20.20 8.93 -2.72
CA ILE A 416 -20.47 9.88 -1.63
C ILE A 416 -21.91 10.40 -1.72
N LEU A 417 -22.33 10.86 -2.90
CA LEU A 417 -23.68 11.32 -3.15
C LEU A 417 -24.74 10.23 -2.91
N LEU A 418 -24.48 8.99 -3.33
CA LEU A 418 -25.35 7.84 -3.04
C LEU A 418 -25.44 7.59 -1.53
N THR A 419 -24.34 7.75 -0.81
CA THR A 419 -24.31 7.61 0.66
C THR A 419 -25.13 8.72 1.32
N GLU A 420 -24.95 9.98 0.94
CA GLU A 420 -25.76 11.08 1.49
C GLU A 420 -27.25 10.95 1.11
N ALA A 421 -27.57 10.65 -0.15
CA ALA A 421 -28.95 10.41 -0.58
C ALA A 421 -29.60 9.24 0.18
N GLY A 422 -28.83 8.17 0.44
CA GLY A 422 -29.26 7.04 1.25
C GLY A 422 -29.61 7.44 2.69
N LYS A 423 -28.76 8.27 3.34
CA LYS A 423 -29.03 8.83 4.67
C LYS A 423 -30.34 9.60 4.71
N TRP A 424 -30.54 10.51 3.75
CA TRP A 424 -31.74 11.33 3.65
C TRP A 424 -33.01 10.49 3.48
N ALA A 425 -32.99 9.50 2.58
CA ALA A 425 -34.13 8.61 2.35
C ALA A 425 -34.49 7.78 3.60
N LEU A 426 -33.49 7.27 4.32
CA LEU A 426 -33.70 6.54 5.58
C LEU A 426 -34.28 7.44 6.67
N TYR A 427 -33.71 8.63 6.86
CA TYR A 427 -34.22 9.59 7.84
C TYR A 427 -35.65 10.02 7.51
N TYR A 428 -36.02 10.13 6.23
CA TYR A 428 -37.40 10.41 5.82
C TYR A 428 -38.35 9.26 6.18
N GLY A 429 -37.97 8.03 5.85
CA GLY A 429 -38.76 6.84 6.21
C GLY A 429 -38.98 6.72 7.73
N LEU A 430 -37.93 6.95 8.53
CA LEU A 430 -38.00 6.94 9.99
C LEU A 430 -38.81 8.10 10.56
N ALA A 431 -38.65 9.32 10.03
CA ALA A 431 -39.44 10.47 10.44
C ALA A 431 -40.93 10.25 10.16
N LYS A 432 -41.28 9.72 8.97
CA LYS A 432 -42.65 9.32 8.63
C LYS A 432 -43.19 8.27 9.59
N GLN A 433 -42.41 7.23 9.90
CA GLN A 433 -42.82 6.18 10.83
C GLN A 433 -43.19 6.71 12.23
N ARG A 434 -42.56 7.81 12.67
CA ARG A 434 -42.85 8.44 13.96
C ARG A 434 -44.10 9.32 13.97
N VAL A 435 -44.53 9.81 12.80
CA VAL A 435 -45.70 10.69 12.63
C VAL A 435 -46.97 9.90 12.25
N VAL A 436 -46.80 8.76 11.58
CA VAL A 436 -47.90 7.92 11.08
C VAL A 436 -48.51 7.10 12.22
N ASN A 437 -49.79 7.32 12.51
CA ASN A 437 -50.57 6.57 13.49
C ASN A 437 -51.19 5.29 12.89
N ALA A 438 -51.64 4.36 13.74
CA ALA A 438 -52.28 3.10 13.33
C ALA A 438 -53.52 3.27 12.43
N ASP A 439 -54.21 4.42 12.53
CA ASP A 439 -55.39 4.76 11.74
C ASP A 439 -55.08 5.43 10.39
N SER A 440 -53.80 5.60 10.05
CA SER A 440 -53.40 6.27 8.81
C SER A 440 -53.66 5.38 7.58
N PRO A 441 -53.95 5.97 6.40
CA PRO A 441 -54.14 5.21 5.17
C PRO A 441 -52.99 4.22 4.88
N PRO A 442 -53.28 3.02 4.35
CA PRO A 442 -52.28 1.98 4.08
C PRO A 442 -51.17 2.45 3.12
N GLY A 443 -51.42 3.49 2.31
CA GLY A 443 -50.43 4.13 1.45
C GLY A 443 -49.21 4.67 2.21
N HIS A 444 -49.38 5.18 3.44
CA HIS A 444 -48.25 5.68 4.24
C HIS A 444 -47.31 4.57 4.70
N ILE A 445 -47.85 3.39 5.02
CA ILE A 445 -47.03 2.22 5.40
C ILE A 445 -46.21 1.73 4.20
N LEU A 446 -46.79 1.79 2.99
CA LEU A 446 -46.07 1.46 1.75
C LEU A 446 -44.99 2.50 1.43
N GLU A 447 -45.29 3.79 1.61
CA GLU A 447 -44.33 4.88 1.43
C GLU A 447 -43.13 4.75 2.38
N ILE A 448 -43.37 4.48 3.67
CA ILE A 448 -42.30 4.25 4.66
C ILE A 448 -41.41 3.10 4.21
N LYS A 449 -41.99 1.96 3.82
CA LYS A 449 -41.23 0.80 3.34
C LYS A 449 -40.43 1.10 2.08
N TYR A 450 -40.99 1.89 1.17
CA TYR A 450 -40.33 2.28 -0.07
C TYR A 450 -39.07 3.10 0.22
N TYR A 451 -39.14 4.18 1.01
CA TYR A 451 -37.96 5.02 1.27
C TYR A 451 -36.93 4.35 2.17
N LEU A 452 -37.36 3.49 3.11
CA LEU A 452 -36.43 2.64 3.85
C LEU A 452 -35.68 1.67 2.92
N GLY A 453 -36.37 1.08 1.94
CA GLY A 453 -35.74 0.23 0.92
C GLY A 453 -34.81 1.03 0.00
N LEU A 454 -35.28 2.17 -0.49
CA LEU A 454 -34.52 3.05 -1.41
C LEU A 454 -33.20 3.50 -0.80
N GLY A 455 -33.19 3.86 0.49
CA GLY A 455 -31.97 4.26 1.17
C GLY A 455 -30.94 3.13 1.27
N ILE A 456 -31.40 1.89 1.49
CA ILE A 456 -30.55 0.70 1.48
C ILE A 456 -30.06 0.37 0.07
N ASP A 457 -30.90 0.53 -0.95
CA ASP A 457 -30.50 0.33 -2.34
C ASP A 457 -29.39 1.32 -2.77
N TYR A 458 -29.45 2.57 -2.30
CA TYR A 458 -28.37 3.54 -2.53
C TYR A 458 -27.08 3.16 -1.79
N PHE A 459 -27.16 2.68 -0.55
CA PHE A 459 -25.99 2.16 0.18
C PHE A 459 -25.37 0.95 -0.52
N GLU A 460 -26.18 0.01 -1.01
CA GLU A 460 -25.69 -1.15 -1.77
C GLU A 460 -24.99 -0.73 -3.07
N GLN A 461 -25.54 0.28 -3.77
CA GLN A 461 -24.91 0.85 -4.96
C GLN A 461 -23.59 1.55 -4.62
N ALA A 462 -23.55 2.35 -3.55
CA ALA A 462 -22.33 3.00 -3.08
C ALA A 462 -21.23 1.98 -2.77
N MET A 463 -21.59 0.87 -2.12
CA MET A 463 -20.66 -0.20 -1.75
C MET A 463 -20.11 -1.00 -2.95
N ARG A 464 -20.79 -1.03 -4.11
CA ARG A 464 -20.28 -1.69 -5.34
C ARG A 464 -19.00 -1.04 -5.86
N SER A 465 -18.84 0.26 -5.64
CA SER A 465 -17.63 1.00 -6.01
C SER A 465 -16.40 0.64 -5.14
N SER A 466 -16.58 -0.18 -4.09
CA SER A 466 -15.52 -0.53 -3.10
C SER A 466 -14.90 0.66 -2.38
N HIS A 467 -15.66 1.75 -2.26
CA HIS A 467 -15.19 3.01 -1.69
C HIS A 467 -15.04 2.97 -0.16
N SER A 468 -13.85 3.27 0.34
CA SER A 468 -13.50 3.12 1.77
C SER A 468 -14.31 4.02 2.70
N LEU A 469 -14.53 5.28 2.32
CA LEU A 469 -15.31 6.23 3.12
C LEU A 469 -16.79 5.88 3.15
N ALA A 470 -17.36 5.38 2.04
CA ALA A 470 -18.77 5.02 2.01
C ALA A 470 -19.03 3.86 2.98
N ALA A 471 -18.14 2.86 3.01
CA ALA A 471 -18.22 1.76 3.95
C ALA A 471 -18.11 2.22 5.42
N GLN A 472 -17.20 3.16 5.72
CA GLN A 472 -17.03 3.71 7.07
C GLN A 472 -18.24 4.54 7.53
N GLU A 473 -18.80 5.37 6.64
CA GLU A 473 -19.98 6.18 6.95
C GLU A 473 -21.23 5.32 7.13
N ILE A 474 -21.42 4.30 6.30
CA ILE A 474 -22.53 3.34 6.43
C ILE A 474 -22.38 2.56 7.75
N ASP A 475 -21.17 2.11 8.11
CA ASP A 475 -20.88 1.43 9.38
C ASP A 475 -21.18 2.32 10.59
N ALA A 476 -20.72 3.58 10.57
CA ALA A 476 -20.99 4.54 11.63
C ALA A 476 -22.50 4.79 11.82
N LEU A 477 -23.24 4.93 10.72
CA LEU A 477 -24.69 5.12 10.74
C LEU A 477 -25.45 3.90 11.27
N LEU A 478 -25.11 2.69 10.81
CA LEU A 478 -25.74 1.46 11.28
C LEU A 478 -25.42 1.19 12.75
N SER A 479 -24.23 1.57 13.21
CA SER A 479 -23.81 1.45 14.61
C SER A 479 -24.52 2.44 15.52
N ALA A 480 -24.71 3.68 15.07
CA ALA A 480 -25.37 4.74 15.84
C ALA A 480 -26.90 4.56 15.89
N HIS A 481 -27.51 4.01 14.84
CA HIS A 481 -28.96 3.94 14.69
C HIS A 481 -29.45 2.50 14.49
N LYS A 482 -29.71 1.81 15.60
CA LYS A 482 -30.23 0.42 15.62
C LYS A 482 -31.59 0.24 14.92
N GLU A 483 -32.32 1.34 14.70
CA GLU A 483 -33.63 1.35 14.03
C GLU A 483 -33.51 1.17 12.50
N ILE A 484 -32.32 1.38 11.93
CA ILE A 484 -32.10 1.30 10.49
C ILE A 484 -31.96 -0.17 10.07
N PRO A 485 -32.79 -0.67 9.13
CA PRO A 485 -32.69 -2.04 8.67
C PRO A 485 -31.40 -2.24 7.86
N CYS A 486 -30.66 -3.31 8.12
CA CYS A 486 -29.54 -3.73 7.28
C CYS A 486 -29.97 -4.92 6.42
N SER A 487 -29.90 -4.79 5.09
CA SER A 487 -30.15 -5.91 4.18
C SER A 487 -29.03 -6.96 4.27
N ALA A 488 -29.34 -8.19 3.85
CA ALA A 488 -28.34 -9.26 3.75
C ALA A 488 -27.22 -8.91 2.74
N ALA A 489 -27.56 -8.24 1.64
CA ALA A 489 -26.61 -7.85 0.60
C ALA A 489 -25.66 -6.73 1.08
N LEU A 490 -26.19 -5.71 1.77
CA LEU A 490 -25.37 -4.67 2.38
C LEU A 490 -24.45 -5.23 3.48
N ALA A 491 -24.98 -6.09 4.36
CA ALA A 491 -24.18 -6.74 5.40
C ALA A 491 -23.06 -7.61 4.80
N LYS A 492 -23.34 -8.34 3.72
CA LYS A 492 -22.34 -9.12 2.98
C LYS A 492 -21.24 -8.23 2.40
N GLN A 493 -21.59 -7.11 1.77
CA GLN A 493 -20.63 -6.17 1.20
C GLN A 493 -19.74 -5.53 2.27
N LEU A 494 -20.32 -5.14 3.42
CA LEU A 494 -19.57 -4.61 4.56
C LEU A 494 -18.63 -5.68 5.16
N ALA A 495 -19.10 -6.92 5.29
CA ALA A 495 -18.28 -8.04 5.75
C ALA A 495 -17.08 -8.28 4.82
N TRP A 496 -17.32 -8.27 3.50
CA TRP A 496 -16.25 -8.38 2.50
C TRP A 496 -15.26 -7.22 2.59
N TYR A 497 -15.75 -5.98 2.64
CA TYR A 497 -14.91 -4.79 2.76
C TYR A 497 -14.02 -4.85 4.01
N PHE A 498 -14.60 -5.06 5.20
CA PHE A 498 -13.82 -5.09 6.44
C PHE A 498 -12.86 -6.28 6.50
N SER A 499 -13.13 -7.39 5.81
CA SER A 499 -12.19 -8.52 5.70
C SER A 499 -10.90 -8.19 4.94
N ASN A 500 -10.90 -7.12 4.14
CA ASN A 500 -9.73 -6.59 3.44
C ASN A 500 -8.98 -5.54 4.27
N THR A 501 -9.50 -5.16 5.43
CA THR A 501 -8.93 -4.14 6.33
C THR A 501 -8.43 -4.79 7.63
N THR A 502 -7.81 -4.00 8.51
CA THR A 502 -7.39 -4.45 9.84
C THR A 502 -8.57 -4.66 10.82
N GLN A 503 -9.81 -4.34 10.42
CA GLN A 503 -11.00 -4.35 11.30
C GLN A 503 -11.77 -5.68 11.23
N LEU A 504 -11.10 -6.81 11.49
CA LEU A 504 -11.66 -8.16 11.36
C LEU A 504 -12.90 -8.41 12.25
N GLN A 505 -12.93 -7.82 13.45
CA GLN A 505 -14.10 -7.93 14.35
C GLN A 505 -15.39 -7.37 13.72
N LYS A 506 -15.31 -6.27 12.99
CA LYS A 506 -16.45 -5.70 12.27
C LYS A 506 -16.88 -6.59 11.12
N ALA A 507 -15.91 -7.14 10.39
CA ALA A 507 -16.20 -8.12 9.34
C ALA A 507 -16.98 -9.32 9.89
N ARG A 508 -16.59 -9.83 11.07
CA ARG A 508 -17.28 -10.93 11.75
C ARG A 508 -18.69 -10.55 12.21
N PHE A 509 -18.88 -9.34 12.72
CA PHE A 509 -20.20 -8.83 13.11
C PHE A 509 -21.15 -8.77 11.91
N TYR A 510 -20.72 -8.15 10.80
CA TYR A 510 -21.53 -8.04 9.59
C TYR A 510 -21.77 -9.38 8.90
N LEU A 511 -20.81 -10.31 8.97
CA LEU A 511 -21.01 -11.67 8.47
C LEU A 511 -22.12 -12.39 9.24
N LYS A 512 -22.12 -12.33 10.58
CA LYS A 512 -23.20 -12.89 11.40
C LYS A 512 -24.56 -12.28 11.06
N LEU A 513 -24.59 -10.96 10.85
CA LEU A 513 -25.81 -10.25 10.48
C LEU A 513 -26.31 -10.69 9.09
N ALA A 514 -25.41 -10.86 8.12
CA ALA A 514 -25.73 -11.31 6.78
C ALA A 514 -26.29 -12.75 6.78
N VAL A 515 -25.67 -13.66 7.54
CA VAL A 515 -26.15 -15.04 7.72
C VAL A 515 -27.55 -15.06 8.34
N TYR A 516 -27.74 -14.33 9.44
CA TYR A 516 -29.04 -14.24 10.12
C TYR A 516 -30.16 -13.72 9.20
N GLN A 517 -29.88 -12.67 8.40
CA GLN A 517 -30.86 -12.10 7.47
C GLN A 517 -31.13 -13.01 6.25
N ASN A 518 -30.16 -13.84 5.86
CA ASN A 518 -30.32 -14.80 4.76
C ASN A 518 -31.15 -16.03 5.20
N GLU A 519 -30.98 -16.50 6.45
CA GLU A 519 -31.74 -17.63 7.01
C GLU A 519 -33.23 -17.33 7.26
N ASN A 520 -33.60 -16.05 7.26
CA ASN A 520 -34.94 -15.56 7.55
C ASN A 520 -35.96 -16.09 6.50
N PRO A 521 -37.05 -16.78 6.89
CA PRO A 521 -37.92 -17.53 5.98
C PRO A 521 -38.60 -16.69 4.88
N ARG A 522 -38.67 -15.35 5.02
CA ARG A 522 -39.17 -14.44 3.98
C ARG A 522 -38.22 -14.33 2.77
N ASN A 523 -36.93 -14.60 2.94
CA ASN A 523 -35.93 -14.56 1.86
C ASN A 523 -35.71 -15.93 1.18
N LYS A 524 -36.14 -17.04 1.80
CA LYS A 524 -36.10 -18.40 1.21
C LYS A 524 -37.00 -18.57 -0.03
N ASN A 525 -37.94 -17.65 -0.25
CA ASN A 525 -38.84 -17.66 -1.41
C ASN A 525 -38.26 -16.95 -2.66
N LYS A 526 -37.03 -16.41 -2.60
CA LYS A 526 -36.32 -15.91 -3.77
C LYS A 526 -35.61 -17.07 -4.50
N ASN A 527 -35.39 -16.93 -5.81
CA ASN A 527 -34.80 -17.94 -6.69
C ASN A 527 -33.72 -18.79 -5.98
N PRO A 528 -33.86 -20.13 -5.92
CA PRO A 528 -32.96 -21.01 -5.15
C PRO A 528 -31.49 -20.87 -5.58
N SER A 529 -31.23 -20.54 -6.85
CA SER A 529 -29.88 -20.27 -7.37
C SER A 529 -29.20 -19.05 -6.75
N VAL A 530 -29.94 -17.96 -6.49
CA VAL A 530 -29.40 -16.73 -5.88
C VAL A 530 -29.13 -16.94 -4.39
N PHE A 531 -29.95 -17.76 -3.74
CA PHE A 531 -29.75 -18.15 -2.34
C PHE A 531 -28.47 -18.98 -2.18
N GLU A 532 -28.28 -20.01 -3.01
CA GLU A 532 -27.06 -20.84 -3.01
C GLU A 532 -25.80 -20.03 -3.30
N GLN A 533 -25.83 -19.11 -4.27
CA GLN A 533 -24.71 -18.21 -4.56
C GLN A 533 -24.36 -17.33 -3.35
N THR A 534 -25.36 -16.76 -2.68
CA THR A 534 -25.15 -15.91 -1.50
C THR A 534 -24.56 -16.72 -0.34
N VAL A 535 -25.01 -17.95 -0.12
CA VAL A 535 -24.45 -18.84 0.91
C VAL A 535 -22.98 -19.19 0.62
N ASN A 536 -22.65 -19.47 -0.65
CA ASN A 536 -21.27 -19.75 -1.06
C ASN A 536 -20.35 -18.54 -0.81
N GLU A 537 -20.79 -17.33 -1.16
CA GLU A 537 -20.02 -16.10 -0.92
C GLU A 537 -19.82 -15.82 0.57
N LEU A 538 -20.85 -16.01 1.40
CA LEU A 538 -20.73 -15.87 2.86
C LEU A 538 -19.76 -16.91 3.45
N THR A 539 -19.76 -18.13 2.92
CA THR A 539 -18.83 -19.19 3.32
C THR A 539 -17.39 -18.82 2.97
N LEU A 540 -17.15 -18.20 1.81
CA LEU A 540 -15.82 -17.70 1.43
C LEU A 540 -15.33 -16.58 2.37
N ILE A 541 -16.21 -15.64 2.75
CA ILE A 541 -15.86 -14.60 3.75
C ILE A 541 -15.53 -15.25 5.10
N GLN A 542 -16.33 -16.23 5.53
CA GLN A 542 -16.11 -16.97 6.77
C GLN A 542 -14.73 -17.65 6.79
N ILE A 543 -14.39 -18.37 5.73
CA ILE A 543 -13.09 -19.03 5.58
C ILE A 543 -11.95 -18.00 5.59
N LYS A 544 -12.10 -16.90 4.85
CA LYS A 544 -11.11 -15.82 4.83
C LYS A 544 -10.85 -15.26 6.22
N LEU A 545 -11.90 -14.98 6.98
CA LEU A 545 -11.77 -14.48 8.36
C LEU A 545 -11.15 -15.53 9.28
N ASP A 546 -11.54 -16.80 9.19
CA ASP A 546 -10.94 -17.86 10.00
C ASP A 546 -9.44 -18.03 9.71
N ILE A 547 -9.00 -17.86 8.46
CA ILE A 547 -7.56 -17.88 8.11
C ILE A 547 -6.81 -16.69 8.70
N LEU A 548 -7.42 -15.50 8.72
CA LEU A 548 -6.81 -14.27 9.21
C LEU A 548 -6.81 -14.14 10.74
N GLU A 549 -7.82 -14.71 11.42
CA GLU A 549 -8.02 -14.56 12.88
C GLU A 549 -7.43 -15.73 13.68
N LYS A 550 -7.42 -16.96 13.13
CA LYS A 550 -7.06 -18.17 13.86
C LYS A 550 -5.64 -18.62 13.55
N THR A 551 -5.08 -19.44 14.43
CA THR A 551 -3.74 -20.03 14.28
C THR A 551 -3.76 -21.54 14.55
N GLY A 552 -2.72 -22.25 14.09
CA GLY A 552 -2.57 -23.67 14.33
C GLY A 552 -3.61 -24.54 13.60
N LYS A 553 -4.20 -25.51 14.31
CA LYS A 553 -5.09 -26.53 13.73
C LYS A 553 -6.33 -25.93 13.05
N GLU A 554 -6.92 -24.89 13.64
CA GLU A 554 -8.13 -24.27 13.11
C GLU A 554 -7.85 -23.48 11.84
N GLN A 555 -6.69 -22.81 11.77
CA GLN A 555 -6.23 -22.14 10.56
C GLN A 555 -5.97 -23.15 9.44
N GLY A 556 -5.33 -24.29 9.76
CA GLY A 556 -5.10 -25.38 8.81
C GLY A 556 -6.40 -25.96 8.22
N GLN A 557 -7.44 -26.13 9.04
CA GLN A 557 -8.76 -26.57 8.56
C GLN A 557 -9.40 -25.57 7.58
N ALA A 558 -9.31 -24.27 7.89
CA ALA A 558 -9.83 -23.22 7.01
C ALA A 558 -9.05 -23.15 5.68
N ILE A 559 -7.73 -23.28 5.73
CA ILE A 559 -6.86 -23.33 4.54
C ILE A 559 -7.22 -24.53 3.65
N ASN A 560 -7.38 -25.72 4.23
CA ASN A 560 -7.77 -26.92 3.47
C ASN A 560 -9.13 -26.76 2.80
N THR A 561 -10.07 -26.11 3.49
CA THR A 561 -11.40 -25.82 2.95
C THR A 561 -11.33 -24.82 1.80
N LEU A 562 -10.51 -23.76 1.93
CA LEU A 562 -10.27 -22.78 0.85
C LEU A 562 -9.69 -23.45 -0.40
N ILE A 563 -8.68 -24.30 -0.22
CA ILE A 563 -8.05 -25.07 -1.31
C ILE A 563 -9.08 -25.96 -1.99
N HIS A 564 -9.90 -26.69 -1.22
CA HIS A 564 -10.95 -27.54 -1.78
C HIS A 564 -11.96 -26.74 -2.62
N LEU A 565 -12.38 -25.56 -2.15
CA LEU A 565 -13.28 -24.68 -2.91
C LEU A 565 -12.60 -24.11 -4.17
N ALA A 566 -11.32 -23.74 -4.09
CA ALA A 566 -10.57 -23.26 -5.24
C ALA A 566 -10.38 -24.34 -6.33
N ARG A 567 -10.33 -25.62 -5.95
CA ARG A 567 -10.27 -26.77 -6.88
C ARG A 567 -11.58 -27.00 -7.64
N GLN A 568 -12.72 -26.53 -7.13
CA GLN A 568 -13.99 -26.71 -7.81
C GLN A 568 -14.11 -25.74 -9.00
N ASN A 569 -14.19 -26.27 -10.22
CA ASN A 569 -14.30 -25.48 -11.47
C ASN A 569 -15.45 -24.46 -11.49
N ASN A 570 -16.43 -24.59 -10.58
CA ASN A 570 -17.59 -23.70 -10.48
C ASN A 570 -17.42 -22.53 -9.49
N GLN A 571 -16.27 -22.37 -8.82
CA GLN A 571 -16.05 -21.30 -7.83
C GLN A 571 -14.80 -20.45 -8.11
N PRO A 572 -14.79 -19.58 -9.14
CA PRO A 572 -13.66 -18.70 -9.44
C PRO A 572 -13.31 -17.75 -8.28
N ALA A 573 -14.28 -17.40 -7.44
CA ALA A 573 -14.08 -16.55 -6.26
C ALA A 573 -13.15 -17.19 -5.21
N GLY A 574 -13.18 -18.52 -5.05
CA GLY A 574 -12.28 -19.22 -4.12
C GLY A 574 -10.82 -19.12 -4.56
N LYS A 575 -10.56 -19.16 -5.87
CA LYS A 575 -9.23 -18.95 -6.44
C LYS A 575 -8.74 -17.51 -6.24
N THR A 576 -9.60 -16.52 -6.43
CA THR A 576 -9.26 -15.11 -6.17
C THR A 576 -8.87 -14.87 -4.71
N VAL A 577 -9.60 -15.47 -3.75
CA VAL A 577 -9.28 -15.37 -2.32
C VAL A 577 -7.98 -16.08 -1.99
N LEU A 578 -7.71 -17.23 -2.60
CA LEU A 578 -6.43 -17.94 -2.43
C LEU A 578 -5.26 -17.10 -2.93
N ASP A 579 -5.36 -16.53 -4.14
CA ASP A 579 -4.33 -15.67 -4.72
C ASP A 579 -4.09 -14.45 -3.83
N GLU A 580 -5.14 -13.78 -3.35
CA GLU A 580 -5.03 -12.65 -2.41
C GLU A 580 -4.32 -13.05 -1.11
N LEU A 581 -4.79 -14.10 -0.43
CA LEU A 581 -4.26 -14.50 0.87
C LEU A 581 -2.84 -15.07 0.79
N SER A 582 -2.47 -15.68 -0.35
CA SER A 582 -1.10 -16.17 -0.59
C SER A 582 -0.05 -15.05 -0.56
N THR A 583 -0.44 -13.81 -0.85
CA THR A 583 0.45 -12.64 -0.77
C THR A 583 0.54 -12.02 0.63
N ARG A 584 -0.29 -12.46 1.58
CA ARG A 584 -0.41 -11.85 2.91
C ARG A 584 -0.10 -12.81 4.06
N VAL A 585 -0.42 -14.09 3.91
CA VAL A 585 -0.32 -15.10 4.98
C VAL A 585 0.67 -16.20 4.59
N PRO A 586 1.81 -16.34 5.31
CA PRO A 586 2.82 -17.36 5.02
C PRO A 586 2.29 -18.80 4.98
N ALA A 587 1.42 -19.18 5.92
CA ALA A 587 0.80 -20.51 5.94
C ALA A 587 -0.07 -20.81 4.70
N VAL A 588 -0.76 -19.80 4.15
CA VAL A 588 -1.57 -19.95 2.92
C VAL A 588 -0.66 -20.09 1.71
N ALA A 589 0.40 -19.27 1.63
CA ALA A 589 1.41 -19.37 0.57
C ALA A 589 2.07 -20.76 0.57
N PHE A 590 2.42 -21.26 1.75
CA PHE A 590 3.00 -22.58 1.94
C PHE A 590 2.05 -23.71 1.51
N ALA A 591 0.78 -23.64 1.91
CA ALA A 591 -0.21 -24.65 1.50
C ALA A 591 -0.50 -24.60 -0.01
N ALA A 592 -0.61 -23.42 -0.61
CA ALA A 592 -0.79 -23.24 -2.05
C ALA A 592 0.41 -23.81 -2.85
N MET A 593 1.62 -23.69 -2.32
CA MET A 593 2.84 -24.25 -2.90
C MET A 593 2.85 -25.79 -2.89
N ILE A 594 2.45 -26.42 -1.78
CA ILE A 594 2.34 -27.90 -1.69
C ILE A 594 1.30 -28.43 -2.68
N GLU A 595 0.16 -27.75 -2.76
CA GLU A 595 -0.94 -28.08 -3.67
C GLU A 595 -0.55 -27.98 -5.15
N TRP A 596 0.32 -27.04 -5.49
CA TRP A 596 0.85 -26.93 -6.84
C TRP A 596 1.58 -28.21 -7.27
N GLU A 597 2.44 -28.78 -6.42
CA GLU A 597 3.19 -30.01 -6.77
C GLU A 597 2.24 -31.18 -7.04
N GLN A 598 1.21 -31.32 -6.23
CA GLN A 598 0.32 -32.46 -6.33
C GLN A 598 -0.61 -32.35 -7.54
N HIS A 599 -1.13 -31.16 -7.85
CA HIS A 599 -2.28 -31.00 -8.76
C HIS A 599 -2.10 -29.90 -9.84
N ASN A 600 -0.90 -29.31 -9.98
CA ASN A 600 -0.59 -28.24 -10.94
C ASN A 600 -1.55 -27.03 -10.88
N PHE A 601 -1.97 -26.66 -9.67
CA PHE A 601 -2.90 -25.56 -9.47
C PHE A 601 -2.15 -24.21 -9.37
N SER A 602 -2.72 -23.16 -9.97
CA SER A 602 -2.30 -21.74 -9.94
C SER A 602 -1.13 -21.30 -10.84
N LYS A 603 -1.11 -20.00 -11.18
CA LYS A 603 0.04 -19.32 -11.79
C LYS A 603 1.06 -19.09 -10.67
N LEU A 604 2.15 -19.84 -10.64
CA LEU A 604 3.19 -19.58 -9.67
C LEU A 604 3.81 -18.21 -9.91
N SER A 605 3.84 -17.40 -8.87
CA SER A 605 4.62 -16.16 -8.83
C SER A 605 5.85 -16.36 -7.93
N PRO A 606 6.98 -15.70 -8.22
CA PRO A 606 8.13 -15.65 -7.31
C PRO A 606 7.74 -15.15 -5.91
N ASP A 607 6.77 -14.24 -5.84
CA ASP A 607 6.28 -13.64 -4.58
C ASP A 607 5.65 -14.67 -3.64
N LEU A 608 5.01 -15.71 -4.19
CA LEU A 608 4.42 -16.81 -3.40
C LEU A 608 5.51 -17.58 -2.65
N PHE A 609 6.64 -17.85 -3.30
CA PHE A 609 7.77 -18.56 -2.68
C PHE A 609 8.44 -17.73 -1.59
N GLU A 610 8.63 -16.42 -1.81
CA GLU A 610 9.20 -15.53 -0.79
C GLU A 610 8.28 -15.42 0.44
N MET A 611 6.95 -15.45 0.25
CA MET A 611 6.01 -15.46 1.37
C MET A 611 6.01 -16.81 2.11
N ALA A 612 6.02 -17.94 1.38
CA ALA A 612 6.07 -19.28 1.97
C ALA A 612 7.38 -19.54 2.74
N LYS A 613 8.49 -18.93 2.31
CA LYS A 613 9.80 -19.00 2.98
C LYS A 613 9.76 -18.47 4.42
N LYS A 614 8.85 -17.54 4.72
CA LYS A 614 8.66 -17.03 6.10
C LYS A 614 8.06 -18.07 7.04
N GLU A 615 7.30 -19.04 6.50
CA GLU A 615 6.72 -20.14 7.29
C GLU A 615 7.74 -21.26 7.50
N ASN A 616 8.30 -21.78 6.39
CA ASN A 616 9.35 -22.80 6.44
C ASN A 616 10.37 -22.58 5.32
N PRO A 617 11.56 -22.04 5.64
CA PRO A 617 12.54 -21.65 4.62
C PRO A 617 13.16 -22.85 3.90
N VAL A 618 13.33 -23.98 4.60
CA VAL A 618 13.97 -25.18 4.03
C VAL A 618 13.04 -25.89 3.07
N ILE A 619 11.78 -26.09 3.47
CA ILE A 619 10.78 -26.74 2.62
C ILE A 619 10.45 -25.84 1.42
N ALA A 620 10.26 -24.53 1.63
CA ALA A 620 10.01 -23.59 0.53
C ALA A 620 11.16 -23.54 -0.49
N ALA A 621 12.41 -23.61 -0.02
CA ALA A 621 13.58 -23.68 -0.91
C ALA A 621 13.58 -24.97 -1.75
N TRP A 622 13.23 -26.12 -1.15
CA TRP A 622 13.13 -27.39 -1.88
C TRP A 622 12.02 -27.35 -2.94
N TYR A 623 10.83 -26.85 -2.60
CA TYR A 623 9.73 -26.69 -3.57
C TYR A 623 10.08 -25.71 -4.70
N LEU A 624 10.79 -24.62 -4.41
CA LEU A 624 11.29 -23.70 -5.44
C LEU A 624 12.29 -24.39 -6.38
N ASN A 625 13.19 -25.19 -5.83
CA ASN A 625 14.12 -26.00 -6.62
C ASN A 625 13.36 -27.00 -7.50
N ARG A 626 12.37 -27.71 -6.95
CA ARG A 626 11.51 -28.63 -7.71
C ARG A 626 10.73 -27.93 -8.81
N TYR A 627 10.20 -26.74 -8.53
CA TYR A 627 9.55 -25.91 -9.52
C TYR A 627 10.48 -25.58 -10.70
N ARG A 628 11.73 -25.16 -10.43
CA ARG A 628 12.72 -24.90 -11.48
C ARG A 628 13.03 -26.14 -12.32
N VAL A 629 13.14 -27.31 -11.68
CA VAL A 629 13.37 -28.59 -12.37
C VAL A 629 12.20 -28.96 -13.27
N VAL A 630 10.97 -28.94 -12.75
CA VAL A 630 9.78 -29.42 -13.46
C VAL A 630 9.33 -28.45 -14.55
N THR A 631 9.36 -27.14 -14.27
CA THR A 631 8.78 -26.13 -15.17
C THR A 631 9.81 -25.44 -16.06
N LYS A 632 11.00 -25.15 -15.54
CA LYS A 632 12.07 -24.47 -16.29
C LYS A 632 13.08 -25.43 -16.90
N GLN A 633 12.96 -26.73 -16.65
CA GLN A 633 13.91 -27.76 -17.08
C GLN A 633 15.34 -27.47 -16.62
N GLU A 634 15.49 -26.76 -15.49
CA GLU A 634 16.78 -26.48 -14.87
C GLU A 634 17.29 -27.72 -14.12
N LYS A 635 18.60 -27.79 -13.89
CA LYS A 635 19.18 -28.86 -13.07
C LYS A 635 18.84 -28.62 -11.59
N SER A 636 18.52 -29.69 -10.87
CA SER A 636 18.25 -29.65 -9.43
C SER A 636 19.50 -29.16 -8.68
N ASP A 637 19.35 -28.15 -7.83
CA ASP A 637 20.41 -27.69 -6.94
C ASP A 637 20.60 -28.70 -5.81
N LEU A 638 21.70 -29.45 -5.89
CA LEU A 638 22.04 -30.49 -4.93
C LEU A 638 22.18 -29.94 -3.50
N ASN A 639 22.69 -28.72 -3.31
CA ASN A 639 22.84 -28.15 -1.97
C ASN A 639 21.49 -27.95 -1.29
N VAL A 640 20.47 -27.54 -2.06
CA VAL A 640 19.10 -27.38 -1.55
C VAL A 640 18.50 -28.74 -1.18
N VAL A 641 18.72 -29.77 -2.00
CA VAL A 641 18.28 -31.14 -1.70
C VAL A 641 18.94 -31.66 -0.43
N LEU A 642 20.26 -31.50 -0.28
CA LEU A 642 21.01 -31.94 0.91
C LEU A 642 20.54 -31.24 2.19
N GLN A 643 20.25 -29.94 2.12
CA GLN A 643 19.68 -29.18 3.23
C GLN A 643 18.26 -29.65 3.59
N ALA A 644 17.44 -29.99 2.60
CA ALA A 644 16.10 -30.53 2.82
C ALA A 644 16.11 -31.93 3.44
N VAL A 645 17.08 -32.78 3.04
CA VAL A 645 17.30 -34.09 3.66
C VAL A 645 17.69 -33.93 5.13
N ALA A 646 18.60 -33.00 5.45
CA ALA A 646 18.99 -32.72 6.83
C ALA A 646 17.82 -32.21 7.70
N ALA A 647 16.80 -31.62 7.08
CA ALA A 647 15.56 -31.19 7.75
C ALA A 647 14.45 -32.26 7.74
N ASN A 648 14.76 -33.51 7.39
CA ASN A 648 13.83 -34.64 7.34
C ASN A 648 12.63 -34.45 6.39
N VAL A 649 12.85 -33.84 5.22
CA VAL A 649 11.80 -33.67 4.18
C VAL A 649 11.69 -34.96 3.37
N GLU A 650 10.62 -35.73 3.56
CA GLU A 650 10.43 -37.07 2.98
C GLU A 650 10.58 -37.13 1.44
N PRO A 651 9.97 -36.24 0.64
CA PRO A 651 10.19 -36.21 -0.81
C PRO A 651 11.66 -35.96 -1.20
N ALA A 652 12.37 -35.10 -0.47
CA ALA A 652 13.78 -34.81 -0.71
C ALA A 652 14.68 -36.01 -0.34
N ILE A 653 14.31 -36.77 0.68
CA ILE A 653 15.00 -38.02 1.07
C ILE A 653 14.89 -39.06 -0.05
N ILE A 654 13.70 -39.20 -0.65
CA ILE A 654 13.47 -40.11 -1.79
C ILE A 654 14.30 -39.66 -3.00
N GLU A 655 14.24 -38.37 -3.35
CA GLU A 655 15.01 -37.79 -4.47
C GLU A 655 16.52 -38.00 -4.26
N CYS A 656 17.03 -37.71 -3.06
CA CYS A 656 18.45 -37.86 -2.74
C CYS A 656 18.91 -39.31 -2.88
N ASN A 657 18.18 -40.27 -2.29
CA ASN A 657 18.55 -41.68 -2.40
C ASN A 657 18.51 -42.20 -3.85
N GLN A 658 17.57 -41.72 -4.68
CA GLN A 658 17.53 -42.07 -6.10
C GLN A 658 18.73 -41.49 -6.89
N LEU A 659 19.11 -40.24 -6.60
CA LEU A 659 20.28 -39.60 -7.21
C LEU A 659 21.58 -40.33 -6.88
N LEU A 660 21.72 -40.81 -5.64
CA LEU A 660 22.90 -41.55 -5.21
C LEU A 660 23.02 -42.95 -5.84
N VAL A 661 21.90 -43.60 -6.18
CA VAL A 661 21.88 -44.95 -6.82
C VAL A 661 22.06 -44.88 -8.33
N SER A 662 21.46 -43.89 -8.98
CA SER A 662 21.28 -43.88 -10.43
C SER A 662 22.56 -43.67 -11.23
N THR A 663 23.62 -43.07 -10.66
CA THR A 663 24.87 -42.79 -11.37
C THR A 663 26.08 -42.73 -10.41
N PRO A 664 26.98 -43.74 -10.41
CA PRO A 664 28.22 -43.69 -9.61
C PRO A 664 29.09 -42.45 -9.91
N THR A 665 29.03 -41.98 -11.16
CA THR A 665 29.66 -40.74 -11.63
C THR A 665 29.09 -39.47 -11.01
N PHE A 666 27.81 -39.47 -10.63
CA PHE A 666 27.14 -38.30 -10.06
C PHE A 666 27.66 -37.97 -8.66
N ALA A 667 27.77 -38.98 -7.79
CA ALA A 667 28.32 -38.78 -6.44
C ALA A 667 29.76 -38.26 -6.51
N LEU A 668 30.59 -38.88 -7.37
CA LEU A 668 31.99 -38.48 -7.58
C LEU A 668 32.16 -37.03 -8.09
N GLN A 669 31.31 -36.61 -9.03
CA GLN A 669 31.33 -35.24 -9.56
C GLN A 669 30.91 -34.18 -8.54
N ASN A 670 30.11 -34.57 -7.55
CA ASN A 670 29.54 -33.65 -6.55
C ASN A 670 30.13 -33.85 -5.15
N LYS A 671 31.33 -34.46 -5.05
CA LYS A 671 31.97 -34.81 -3.76
C LYS A 671 32.05 -33.63 -2.77
N GLU A 672 32.38 -32.44 -3.27
CA GLU A 672 32.60 -31.24 -2.44
C GLU A 672 31.31 -30.76 -1.75
N ALA A 673 30.17 -31.03 -2.36
CA ALA A 673 28.86 -30.71 -1.80
C ALA A 673 28.36 -31.80 -0.83
N ILE A 674 28.61 -33.08 -1.11
CA ILE A 674 28.03 -34.20 -0.36
C ILE A 674 28.83 -34.53 0.91
N LEU A 675 30.17 -34.52 0.85
CA LEU A 675 31.04 -34.91 1.97
C LEU A 675 30.77 -34.13 3.28
N PRO A 676 30.56 -32.79 3.27
CA PRO A 676 30.27 -32.04 4.49
C PRO A 676 28.97 -32.43 5.20
N PHE A 677 28.00 -32.96 4.46
CA PHE A 677 26.72 -33.41 5.02
C PHE A 677 26.79 -34.84 5.54
N LEU A 678 27.56 -35.72 4.90
CA LEU A 678 27.74 -37.10 5.35
C LEU A 678 28.26 -37.21 6.78
N ALA A 679 29.12 -36.30 7.23
CA ALA A 679 29.61 -36.27 8.61
C ALA A 679 28.56 -35.84 9.66
N LYS A 680 27.31 -35.55 9.27
CA LYS A 680 26.24 -35.10 10.17
C LYS A 680 25.18 -36.17 10.34
N ALA A 681 24.83 -36.47 11.60
CA ALA A 681 23.77 -37.41 11.97
C ALA A 681 22.45 -37.09 11.27
N ASP A 682 22.11 -35.80 11.20
CA ASP A 682 20.90 -35.30 10.56
C ASP A 682 20.79 -35.66 9.08
N PHE A 683 21.87 -36.07 8.41
CA PHE A 683 21.86 -36.43 6.99
C PHE A 683 22.01 -37.94 6.75
N TRP A 684 23.07 -38.57 7.28
CA TRP A 684 23.34 -39.98 6.96
C TRP A 684 22.25 -40.92 7.48
N GLN A 685 21.53 -40.54 8.55
CA GLN A 685 20.42 -41.33 9.08
C GLN A 685 19.24 -41.48 8.10
N HIS A 686 19.14 -40.60 7.08
CA HIS A 686 18.09 -40.64 6.07
C HIS A 686 18.52 -41.36 4.78
N LEU A 687 19.78 -41.77 4.67
CA LEU A 687 20.26 -42.57 3.55
C LEU A 687 19.88 -44.03 3.71
N TYR A 688 19.66 -44.74 2.61
CA TYR A 688 19.57 -46.20 2.68
C TYR A 688 20.95 -46.79 3.01
N PRO A 689 21.04 -47.78 3.90
CA PRO A 689 22.33 -48.32 4.31
C PRO A 689 23.18 -48.85 3.14
N THR A 690 22.57 -49.49 2.16
CA THR A 690 23.23 -49.95 0.91
C THR A 690 23.80 -48.80 0.09
N ASN A 691 23.11 -47.65 0.05
CA ASN A 691 23.56 -46.45 -0.65
C ASN A 691 24.76 -45.83 0.06
N LEU A 692 24.74 -45.80 1.40
CA LEU A 692 25.84 -45.29 2.20
C LEU A 692 27.13 -46.10 1.99
N ILE A 693 27.05 -47.44 2.02
CA ILE A 693 28.22 -48.31 1.75
C ILE A 693 28.77 -48.03 0.37
N SER A 694 27.91 -48.08 -0.65
CA SER A 694 28.29 -47.90 -2.04
C SER A 694 28.99 -46.55 -2.25
N LEU A 695 28.49 -45.51 -1.58
CA LEU A 695 29.04 -44.18 -1.65
C LEU A 695 30.43 -44.07 -0.99
N ILE A 696 30.62 -44.66 0.19
CA ILE A 696 31.93 -44.69 0.87
C ILE A 696 32.97 -45.44 0.02
N LEU A 697 32.61 -46.62 -0.49
CA LEU A 697 33.50 -47.43 -1.33
C LEU A 697 33.86 -46.72 -2.64
N ASN A 698 32.90 -46.05 -3.28
CA ASN A 698 33.13 -45.31 -4.52
C ASN A 698 34.08 -44.11 -4.30
N TYR A 699 33.93 -43.37 -3.20
CA TYR A 699 34.86 -42.27 -2.89
C TYR A 699 36.26 -42.77 -2.53
N GLN A 700 36.36 -43.93 -1.90
CA GLN A 700 37.66 -44.53 -1.61
C GLN A 700 38.34 -45.05 -2.87
N ALA A 701 37.62 -45.73 -3.76
CA ALA A 701 38.18 -46.25 -5.03
C ALA A 701 38.69 -45.14 -5.96
N ALA A 702 38.21 -43.91 -5.78
CA ALA A 702 38.59 -42.74 -6.55
C ALA A 702 39.60 -41.82 -5.83
N ASP A 703 40.18 -42.25 -4.70
CA ASP A 703 41.04 -41.43 -3.83
C ASP A 703 40.42 -40.06 -3.46
N ALA A 704 39.10 -40.01 -3.41
CA ALA A 704 38.33 -38.78 -3.19
C ALA A 704 37.97 -38.55 -1.72
N LEU A 705 38.11 -39.59 -0.87
CA LEU A 705 37.85 -39.53 0.56
C LEU A 705 39.15 -39.32 1.34
N SER A 706 39.27 -38.20 2.04
CA SER A 706 40.42 -38.02 2.95
C SER A 706 40.25 -38.88 4.20
N PRO A 707 41.35 -39.34 4.83
CA PRO A 707 41.28 -40.01 6.13
C PRO A 707 40.52 -39.17 7.16
N HIS A 708 40.74 -37.84 7.17
CA HIS A 708 40.07 -36.95 8.10
C HIS A 708 38.53 -36.93 7.94
N ASP A 709 38.01 -36.98 6.71
CA ASP A 709 36.57 -36.95 6.45
C ASP A 709 35.90 -38.28 6.81
N LEU A 710 36.60 -39.40 6.57
CA LEU A 710 36.18 -40.72 7.02
C LEU A 710 36.09 -40.76 8.56
N ASP A 711 37.07 -40.16 9.25
CA ASP A 711 37.11 -40.10 10.71
C ASP A 711 35.91 -39.35 11.26
N LYS A 712 35.61 -38.18 10.71
CA LYS A 712 34.43 -37.38 11.10
C LYS A 712 33.11 -38.13 10.90
N LEU A 713 32.97 -38.87 9.80
CA LEU A 713 31.78 -39.69 9.54
C LEU A 713 31.64 -40.81 10.59
N MET A 714 32.73 -41.54 10.84
CA MET A 714 32.75 -42.66 11.79
C MET A 714 32.51 -42.18 13.24
N ASP A 715 33.10 -41.06 13.62
CA ASP A 715 32.85 -40.41 14.91
C ASP A 715 31.39 -39.95 15.03
N SER A 716 30.81 -39.37 13.97
CA SER A 716 29.39 -39.01 13.97
C SER A 716 28.48 -40.22 14.18
N MET A 717 28.73 -41.33 13.49
CA MET A 717 27.91 -42.55 13.60
C MET A 717 28.03 -43.21 14.96
N THR A 718 29.22 -43.22 15.56
CA THR A 718 29.42 -43.79 16.89
C THR A 718 28.78 -42.92 17.95
N HIS A 719 28.85 -41.59 17.86
CA HIS A 719 28.37 -40.70 18.91
C HIS A 719 26.91 -40.21 18.74
N ALA A 720 26.26 -40.48 17.61
CA ALA A 720 24.87 -40.09 17.37
C ALA A 720 23.87 -40.74 18.37
N SER A 721 22.79 -40.01 18.65
CA SER A 721 21.64 -40.49 19.39
C SER A 721 20.41 -40.35 18.49
N LEU A 722 20.00 -41.45 17.86
CA LEU A 722 18.85 -41.46 16.94
C LEU A 722 17.56 -41.80 17.68
N THR A 723 16.43 -41.27 17.19
CA THR A 723 15.09 -41.60 17.71
C THR A 723 14.68 -43.05 17.42
N ASP A 724 15.24 -43.66 16.36
CA ASP A 724 15.03 -45.07 16.00
C ASP A 724 16.31 -45.89 16.24
N PRO A 725 16.40 -46.60 17.39
CA PRO A 725 17.60 -47.37 17.74
C PRO A 725 17.81 -48.60 16.85
N LYS A 726 16.75 -49.16 16.25
CA LYS A 726 16.88 -50.29 15.32
C LYS A 726 17.53 -49.85 14.02
N LYS A 727 17.10 -48.72 13.48
CA LYS A 727 17.72 -48.12 12.29
C LYS A 727 19.18 -47.77 12.54
N HIS A 728 19.52 -47.22 13.72
CA HIS A 728 20.92 -46.96 14.09
C HIS A 728 21.74 -48.26 14.14
N PHE A 729 21.17 -49.33 14.72
CA PHE A 729 21.80 -50.64 14.76
C PHE A 729 22.09 -51.19 13.36
N GLU A 730 21.15 -51.06 12.41
CA GLU A 730 21.37 -51.49 11.02
C GLU A 730 22.57 -50.80 10.37
N PHE A 731 22.72 -49.49 10.56
CA PHE A 731 23.89 -48.77 10.06
C PHE A 731 25.19 -49.25 10.69
N LEU A 732 25.24 -49.36 12.04
CA LEU A 732 26.43 -49.84 12.75
C LEU A 732 26.80 -51.28 12.33
N ALA A 733 25.81 -52.15 12.19
CA ALA A 733 25.99 -53.53 11.76
C ALA A 733 26.59 -53.60 10.36
N ILE A 734 26.10 -52.77 9.44
CA ILE A 734 26.61 -52.70 8.07
C ILE A 734 28.05 -52.20 8.01
N ILE A 735 28.43 -51.17 8.77
CA ILE A 735 29.83 -50.71 8.83
C ILE A 735 30.74 -51.85 9.30
N LEU A 736 30.35 -52.57 10.35
CA LEU A 736 31.11 -53.69 10.92
C LEU A 736 31.18 -54.93 10.03
N LYS A 737 30.22 -55.11 9.12
CA LYS A 737 30.21 -56.22 8.16
C LYS A 737 31.00 -55.88 6.90
N ASP A 738 30.63 -54.77 6.26
CA ASP A 738 31.00 -54.47 4.88
C ASP A 738 32.19 -53.51 4.77
N LEU A 739 32.41 -52.68 5.80
CA LEU A 739 33.48 -51.67 5.82
C LEU A 739 34.52 -51.91 6.92
N ARG A 740 34.54 -53.11 7.50
CA ARG A 740 35.48 -53.50 8.58
C ARG A 740 36.95 -53.26 8.25
N CYS A 741 37.34 -53.39 6.98
CA CYS A 741 38.72 -53.18 6.54
C CYS A 741 39.20 -51.73 6.66
N LEU A 742 38.28 -50.78 6.91
CA LEU A 742 38.56 -49.35 7.05
C LEU A 742 38.62 -48.89 8.51
N LEU A 743 38.30 -49.79 9.43
CA LEU A 743 38.38 -49.51 10.86
C LEU A 743 39.80 -49.81 11.34
N ASP A 744 40.32 -48.95 12.20
CA ASP A 744 41.45 -49.29 13.05
C ASP A 744 40.94 -49.93 14.36
N THR A 745 41.85 -50.35 15.23
CA THR A 745 41.49 -50.99 16.51
C THR A 745 40.65 -50.05 17.40
N ALA A 746 40.94 -48.75 17.40
CA ALA A 746 40.25 -47.77 18.24
C ALA A 746 38.81 -47.50 17.77
N ARG A 747 38.58 -47.34 16.46
CA ARG A 747 37.24 -47.14 15.87
C ARG A 747 36.38 -48.36 16.05
N PHE A 748 36.95 -49.55 15.84
CA PHE A 748 36.21 -50.78 16.07
C PHE A 748 35.69 -50.86 17.51
N ILE A 749 36.53 -50.52 18.50
CA ILE A 749 36.12 -50.42 19.91
C ILE A 749 34.98 -49.39 20.08
N ALA A 750 35.09 -48.21 19.47
CA ALA A 750 34.05 -47.17 19.54
C ALA A 750 32.70 -47.65 18.96
N PHE A 751 32.72 -48.40 17.85
CA PHE A 751 31.51 -49.00 17.26
C PHE A 751 30.91 -50.09 18.16
N LEU A 752 31.72 -50.90 18.85
CA LEU A 752 31.22 -51.86 19.83
C LEU A 752 30.56 -51.19 21.04
N TYR A 753 31.12 -50.08 21.53
CA TYR A 753 30.48 -49.26 22.56
C TYR A 753 29.20 -48.57 22.07
N ALA A 754 29.13 -48.20 20.79
CA ALA A 754 27.90 -47.70 20.18
C ALA A 754 26.81 -48.79 20.14
N LEU A 755 27.14 -50.02 19.73
CA LEU A 755 26.23 -51.16 19.77
C LEU A 755 25.73 -51.45 21.20
N LYS A 756 26.63 -51.46 22.18
CA LYS A 756 26.26 -51.63 23.60
C LYS A 756 25.25 -50.57 24.06
N ARG A 757 25.42 -49.30 23.66
CA ARG A 757 24.49 -48.22 24.02
C ARG A 757 23.08 -48.42 23.47
N LEU A 758 22.93 -49.09 22.33
CA LEU A 758 21.62 -49.40 21.75
C LEU A 758 20.91 -50.56 22.47
N ASN A 759 21.65 -51.37 23.24
CA ASN A 759 21.14 -52.54 23.96
C ASN A 759 20.39 -53.55 23.06
N ILE A 760 20.84 -53.69 21.82
CA ILE A 760 20.30 -54.64 20.84
C ILE A 760 21.31 -55.78 20.68
N SER A 761 20.84 -57.03 20.80
CA SER A 761 21.68 -58.23 20.65
C SER A 761 22.30 -58.29 19.26
N ILE A 762 23.58 -58.67 19.18
CA ILE A 762 24.28 -58.81 17.89
C ILE A 762 23.75 -59.99 17.07
N LYS A 763 23.01 -60.93 17.68
CA LYS A 763 22.35 -62.05 16.97
C LYS A 763 21.15 -61.63 16.14
N THR A 764 20.66 -60.40 16.33
CA THR A 764 19.55 -59.87 15.53
C THR A 764 19.93 -59.78 14.05
N ASP A 765 21.24 -59.70 13.74
CA ASP A 765 21.79 -59.85 12.40
C ASP A 765 22.61 -61.14 12.30
N ALA A 766 22.32 -62.00 11.33
CA ALA A 766 22.91 -63.34 11.23
C ALA A 766 24.41 -63.34 10.87
N GLU A 767 24.93 -62.27 10.28
CA GLU A 767 26.32 -62.21 9.79
C GLU A 767 27.23 -61.37 10.70
N LEU A 768 26.63 -60.48 11.50
CA LEU A 768 27.34 -59.57 12.39
C LEU A 768 28.24 -60.27 13.43
N PRO A 769 27.81 -61.34 14.14
CA PRO A 769 28.68 -62.04 15.10
C PRO A 769 29.94 -62.61 14.43
N THR A 770 29.78 -63.18 13.23
CA THR A 770 30.88 -63.74 12.45
C THR A 770 31.85 -62.64 11.99
N ALA A 771 31.33 -61.49 11.54
CA ALA A 771 32.15 -60.36 11.13
C ALA A 771 32.98 -59.78 12.29
N ILE A 772 32.36 -59.60 13.46
CA ILE A 772 33.01 -59.14 14.70
C ILE A 772 34.10 -60.11 15.13
N ALA A 773 33.80 -61.42 15.17
CA ALA A 773 34.76 -62.47 15.53
C ALA A 773 35.99 -62.50 14.60
N THR A 774 35.74 -62.33 13.30
CA THR A 774 36.80 -62.25 12.28
C THR A 774 37.73 -61.08 12.55
N TYR A 775 37.16 -59.89 12.79
CA TYR A 775 37.94 -58.68 13.02
C TYR A 775 38.75 -58.74 14.33
N LEU A 776 38.12 -59.19 15.42
CA LEU A 776 38.80 -59.39 16.72
C LEU A 776 40.01 -60.31 16.60
N THR A 777 39.87 -61.41 15.87
CA THR A 777 40.94 -62.41 15.71
C THR A 777 42.04 -61.90 14.77
N GLN A 778 41.69 -61.21 13.68
CA GLN A 778 42.65 -60.62 12.74
C GLN A 778 43.51 -59.54 13.39
N GLN A 779 42.90 -58.61 14.14
CA GLN A 779 43.66 -57.53 14.79
C GLN A 779 44.51 -58.01 15.95
N ALA A 780 44.04 -59.02 16.70
CA ALA A 780 44.84 -59.66 17.75
C ALA A 780 46.11 -60.35 17.22
N LEU A 781 46.18 -60.64 15.91
CA LEU A 781 47.34 -61.22 15.24
C LEU A 781 48.23 -60.17 14.55
N HIS A 782 47.79 -58.92 14.46
CA HIS A 782 48.40 -57.92 13.57
C HIS A 782 49.55 -57.13 14.23
N SER A 783 49.43 -56.78 15.51
CA SER A 783 50.50 -56.12 16.27
C SER A 783 50.41 -56.42 17.77
N LEU A 784 51.56 -56.44 18.47
CA LEU A 784 51.61 -56.70 19.91
C LEU A 784 50.85 -55.63 20.71
N ASN A 785 50.85 -54.37 20.24
CA ASN A 785 50.16 -53.27 20.89
C ASN A 785 48.64 -53.38 20.74
N ASP A 786 48.15 -53.73 19.54
CA ASP A 786 46.72 -53.94 19.29
C ASP A 786 46.20 -55.15 20.05
N GLN A 787 47.01 -56.22 20.16
CA GLN A 787 46.68 -57.40 20.95
C GLN A 787 46.48 -57.04 22.44
N VAL A 788 47.37 -56.24 23.03
CA VAL A 788 47.25 -55.79 24.43
C VAL A 788 46.05 -54.87 24.61
N LEU A 789 45.84 -53.92 23.68
CA LEU A 789 44.70 -53.00 23.71
C LEU A 789 43.36 -53.74 23.65
N LEU A 790 43.21 -54.65 22.68
CA LEU A 790 42.00 -55.46 22.52
C LEU A 790 41.76 -56.38 23.71
N HIS A 791 42.81 -56.99 24.25
CA HIS A 791 42.69 -57.84 25.44
C HIS A 791 42.20 -57.03 26.65
N SER A 792 42.80 -55.87 26.91
CA SER A 792 42.40 -54.98 28.01
C SER A 792 40.97 -54.46 27.82
N PHE A 793 40.60 -54.10 26.60
CA PHE A 793 39.25 -53.67 26.25
C PHE A 793 38.24 -54.81 26.48
N MET A 794 38.48 -56.00 25.92
CA MET A 794 37.55 -57.12 26.00
C MET A 794 37.35 -57.62 27.43
N ASP A 795 38.40 -57.62 28.27
CA ASP A 795 38.29 -58.00 29.68
C ASP A 795 37.37 -57.06 30.46
N GLY A 796 37.44 -55.74 30.21
CA GLY A 796 36.52 -54.77 30.81
C GLY A 796 35.12 -54.76 30.16
N PHE A 797 35.05 -54.80 28.84
CA PHE A 797 33.80 -54.68 28.07
C PHE A 797 32.87 -55.87 28.31
N LEU A 798 33.40 -57.09 28.41
CA LEU A 798 32.61 -58.30 28.67
C LEU A 798 32.08 -58.38 30.11
N VAL A 799 32.73 -57.71 31.06
CA VAL A 799 32.21 -57.57 32.44
C VAL A 799 30.97 -56.67 32.45
N GLU A 800 31.00 -55.58 31.68
CA GLU A 800 29.89 -54.64 31.62
C GLU A 800 28.79 -55.01 30.60
N TYR A 801 29.09 -55.88 29.63
CA TYR A 801 28.15 -56.36 28.62
C TYR A 801 28.32 -57.86 28.33
N PRO A 802 27.97 -58.74 29.29
CA PRO A 802 28.22 -60.19 29.19
C PRO A 802 27.41 -60.88 28.08
N GLU A 803 26.24 -60.32 27.74
CA GLU A 803 25.37 -60.83 26.67
C GLU A 803 26.09 -60.86 25.31
N PHE A 804 26.99 -59.90 25.05
CA PHE A 804 27.80 -59.86 23.84
C PHE A 804 28.74 -61.07 23.70
N GLY A 805 29.41 -61.45 24.79
CA GLY A 805 30.29 -62.63 24.81
C GLY A 805 29.50 -63.92 24.61
N HIS A 806 28.32 -64.00 25.22
CA HIS A 806 27.39 -65.11 25.03
C HIS A 806 26.86 -65.18 23.58
N ASP A 807 26.59 -64.03 22.96
CA ASP A 807 26.14 -63.95 21.57
C ASP A 807 27.18 -64.47 20.58
N LEU A 808 28.45 -64.09 20.76
CA LEU A 808 29.56 -64.60 19.97
C LEU A 808 29.81 -66.10 20.17
N ARG A 809 29.56 -66.63 21.39
CA ARG A 809 29.76 -68.04 21.72
C ARG A 809 28.67 -68.96 21.16
N GLN A 810 27.43 -68.49 21.13
CA GLN A 810 26.30 -69.27 20.62
C GLN A 810 26.29 -69.34 19.08
N ASP A 811 26.88 -68.36 18.39
CA ASP A 811 27.05 -68.45 16.94
C ASP A 811 28.18 -69.41 16.57
N SER A 812 27.83 -70.54 15.94
CA SER A 812 28.77 -71.61 15.63
C SER A 812 29.95 -71.18 14.73
N LYS A 813 29.75 -70.21 13.83
CA LYS A 813 30.79 -69.74 12.91
C LYS A 813 31.70 -68.72 13.60
N ALA A 814 31.11 -67.77 14.33
CA ALA A 814 31.85 -66.78 15.11
C ALA A 814 32.73 -67.48 16.17
N TRP A 815 32.20 -68.48 16.85
CA TRP A 815 32.92 -69.23 17.87
C TRP A 815 34.11 -70.02 17.30
N ALA A 816 33.93 -70.66 16.14
CA ALA A 816 35.02 -71.37 15.47
C ALA A 816 36.19 -70.44 15.07
N ILE A 817 35.88 -69.17 14.76
CA ILE A 817 36.88 -68.15 14.45
C ILE A 817 37.60 -67.69 15.72
N ILE A 818 36.87 -67.41 16.80
CA ILE A 818 37.43 -66.96 18.09
C ILE A 818 38.40 -68.00 18.68
N GLN A 819 38.11 -69.29 18.49
CA GLN A 819 38.95 -70.40 18.96
C GLN A 819 40.37 -70.40 18.39
N GLN A 820 40.63 -69.65 17.31
CA GLN A 820 41.96 -69.45 16.76
C GLN A 820 42.85 -68.59 17.68
N SER A 821 42.26 -67.81 18.59
CA SER A 821 42.96 -67.03 19.61
C SER A 821 42.71 -67.60 21.02
N LYS A 822 43.75 -68.17 21.63
CA LYS A 822 43.68 -68.73 23.00
C LYS A 822 43.27 -67.69 24.05
N GLN A 823 43.68 -66.44 23.85
CA GLN A 823 43.39 -65.34 24.78
C GLN A 823 41.93 -64.88 24.70
N LEU A 824 41.41 -64.65 23.49
CA LEU A 824 39.99 -64.27 23.31
C LEU A 824 39.05 -65.39 23.75
N THR A 825 39.43 -66.65 23.47
CA THR A 825 38.71 -67.83 23.95
C THR A 825 38.67 -67.89 25.48
N PHE A 826 39.77 -67.55 26.16
CA PHE A 826 39.82 -67.50 27.62
C PHE A 826 38.89 -66.41 28.18
N LEU A 827 38.93 -65.21 27.62
CA LEU A 827 38.08 -64.08 28.04
C LEU A 827 36.58 -64.37 27.87
N ILE A 828 36.18 -64.92 26.72
CA ILE A 828 34.76 -65.23 26.44
C ILE A 828 34.29 -66.48 27.21
N ASN A 829 35.17 -67.43 27.54
CA ASN A 829 34.79 -68.54 28.42
C ASN A 829 34.60 -68.11 29.88
N ARG A 830 35.20 -66.97 30.29
CA ARG A 830 35.06 -66.40 31.63
C ARG A 830 33.73 -65.67 31.85
N THR A 831 32.98 -65.36 30.78
CA THR A 831 31.64 -64.76 30.91
C THR A 831 30.63 -65.83 31.33
N THR A 832 30.14 -65.75 32.57
CA THR A 832 29.08 -66.62 33.11
C THR A 832 27.72 -65.92 33.04
N CYS A 833 26.70 -66.57 32.45
CA CYS A 833 25.31 -66.16 32.60
C CYS A 833 24.73 -66.76 33.89
N ASP A 834 24.54 -65.95 34.94
CA ASP A 834 23.49 -66.21 35.92
C ASP A 834 22.25 -65.42 35.47
N SER A 835 21.41 -66.04 34.63
CA SER A 835 20.20 -65.43 34.09
C SER A 835 18.94 -66.22 34.50
N GLU A 836 18.63 -66.24 35.80
CA GLU A 836 17.29 -66.59 36.32
C GLU A 836 16.90 -65.78 37.59
N SER A 837 17.31 -64.51 37.73
CA SER A 837 16.64 -63.58 38.65
C SER A 837 17.03 -62.13 38.39
N LYS A 838 16.34 -61.46 37.45
CA LYS A 838 16.13 -60.00 37.41
C LYS A 838 15.31 -59.64 36.17
N LYS A 839 14.09 -60.19 36.13
CA LYS A 839 12.98 -59.54 35.43
C LYS A 839 12.06 -59.01 36.52
N GLU A 840 12.36 -57.83 37.04
CA GLU A 840 11.37 -56.95 37.65
C GLU A 840 12.01 -55.59 37.95
N ASN A 841 11.35 -54.56 37.42
CA ASN A 841 11.42 -53.14 37.76
C ASN A 841 12.65 -52.34 37.32
N THR A 842 12.51 -51.65 36.17
CA THR A 842 13.01 -50.28 35.96
C THR A 842 12.31 -49.68 34.74
N GLU A 843 11.01 -49.43 34.88
CA GLU A 843 10.44 -48.21 34.30
C GLU A 843 10.93 -47.05 35.19
N ASP A 844 11.27 -45.92 34.56
CA ASP A 844 11.80 -44.67 35.15
C ASP A 844 13.26 -44.64 35.65
N ALA A 845 14.19 -44.45 34.71
CA ALA A 845 15.47 -43.79 34.97
C ALA A 845 15.93 -43.00 33.73
N SER A 846 15.20 -41.94 33.42
CA SER A 846 15.56 -40.96 32.40
C SER A 846 16.68 -40.04 32.92
N TYR A 847 17.74 -39.88 32.11
CA TYR A 847 18.73 -38.79 32.12
C TYR A 847 19.59 -38.60 33.38
N SER A 848 20.81 -39.18 33.39
CA SER A 848 22.05 -38.52 33.85
C SER A 848 23.21 -39.50 33.95
N ILE A 849 23.91 -39.81 32.85
CA ILE A 849 25.34 -40.12 32.85
C ILE A 849 25.94 -39.60 31.53
N LEU A 850 26.17 -38.29 31.45
CA LEU A 850 26.99 -37.62 30.43
C LEU A 850 28.27 -37.13 31.10
N ALA A 851 29.20 -38.05 31.39
CA ALA A 851 30.60 -37.75 31.66
C ALA A 851 31.38 -39.06 31.81
N SER A 852 32.17 -39.42 30.79
CA SER A 852 33.53 -39.99 30.91
C SER A 852 33.91 -40.90 29.74
N LEU A 853 34.09 -40.34 28.55
CA LEU A 853 35.05 -40.84 27.55
C LEU A 853 35.68 -39.65 26.81
N SER A 854 36.40 -38.82 27.57
CA SER A 854 37.32 -37.80 27.05
C SER A 854 38.76 -38.27 27.24
N VAL A 855 39.06 -39.50 26.82
CA VAL A 855 40.41 -40.07 26.83
C VAL A 855 40.75 -40.49 25.41
N PHE A 856 40.89 -39.53 24.51
CA PHE A 856 41.70 -39.56 23.28
C PHE A 856 41.52 -38.21 22.57
N SER A 857 42.01 -37.13 23.18
CA SER A 857 42.26 -35.88 22.46
C SER A 857 43.68 -35.42 22.78
N HIS A 858 44.47 -35.25 21.73
CA HIS A 858 45.85 -34.82 21.83
C HIS A 858 45.96 -33.44 22.51
N SER A 859 46.92 -33.37 23.42
CA SER A 859 47.36 -32.19 24.15
C SER A 859 47.73 -31.02 23.22
N THR A 860 47.03 -29.89 23.31
CA THR A 860 47.62 -28.56 23.07
C THR A 860 46.96 -27.50 23.95
N GLY A 861 47.72 -26.98 24.92
CA GLY A 861 47.66 -25.61 25.49
C GLY A 861 46.39 -25.10 26.22
N PRO A 862 46.52 -24.36 27.35
CA PRO A 862 45.38 -23.88 28.14
C PRO A 862 44.89 -22.50 27.66
N GLY A 863 43.56 -22.29 27.64
CA GLY A 863 42.99 -20.96 27.46
C GLY A 863 41.47 -20.92 27.27
N ASN A 864 40.73 -20.94 28.40
CA ASN A 864 39.36 -20.47 28.67
C ASN A 864 38.17 -20.89 27.75
N PRO A 865 37.10 -21.49 28.33
CA PRO A 865 35.81 -21.59 27.65
C PRO A 865 34.97 -20.31 27.86
N THR A 866 34.43 -19.81 26.75
CA THR A 866 33.39 -18.78 26.70
C THR A 866 32.03 -19.42 27.01
N LEU A 867 31.34 -18.88 28.01
CA LEU A 867 29.96 -19.19 28.39
C LEU A 867 28.97 -18.77 27.29
N SER A 868 27.89 -19.55 27.15
CA SER A 868 26.62 -19.11 26.57
C SER A 868 25.45 -19.53 27.46
N PRO A 869 24.33 -18.79 27.41
CA PRO A 869 23.51 -18.49 28.57
C PRO A 869 22.26 -19.36 28.66
N MET A 870 21.74 -19.53 29.88
CA MET A 870 20.35 -19.95 30.08
C MET A 870 19.70 -19.11 31.19
N GLU A 871 18.55 -18.58 30.79
CA GLU A 871 17.43 -17.92 31.49
C GLU A 871 17.41 -17.91 33.03
N MET A 872 17.17 -16.72 33.60
CA MET A 872 16.64 -16.56 34.95
C MET A 872 15.21 -15.99 34.91
N GLN A 873 14.26 -16.77 35.44
CA GLN A 873 13.00 -16.25 35.95
C GLN A 873 13.18 -15.77 37.40
N GLY A 874 12.74 -14.54 37.64
CA GLY A 874 11.93 -14.11 38.78
C GLY A 874 12.39 -14.44 40.21
N THR A 875 12.93 -13.44 40.91
CA THR A 875 12.61 -13.21 42.33
C THR A 875 12.71 -11.71 42.66
N THR A 876 11.60 -11.09 43.03
CA THR A 876 11.60 -9.93 43.94
C THR A 876 11.78 -10.43 45.38
N PRO A 877 12.46 -9.66 46.24
CA PRO A 877 11.67 -9.03 47.31
C PRO A 877 12.16 -7.62 47.74
N ARG A 878 11.15 -6.73 47.87
CA ARG A 878 10.88 -5.77 48.95
C ARG A 878 11.83 -4.58 49.25
N PRO A 879 11.27 -3.52 49.89
CA PRO A 879 11.70 -2.13 49.76
C PRO A 879 12.61 -1.69 50.92
N ASN A 880 13.35 -0.61 50.69
CA ASN A 880 13.52 0.51 51.61
C ASN A 880 14.35 1.61 50.94
N SER A 881 13.94 2.86 51.23
CA SER A 881 14.36 4.19 50.72
C SER A 881 13.82 4.60 49.35
#